data_AF-A0A9P7DVP7-F1
#
_entry.id   AF-A0A9P7DVP7-F1
#
_cell.length_a   1.000
_cell.length_b   1.000
_cell.length_c   1.000
_cell.angle_alpha   90.00
_cell.angle_beta   90.00
_cell.angle_gamma   90.00
#
_symmetry.space_group_name_H-M   'P 1'
#
loop_
_entity.id
_entity.type
_entity.pdbx_description
1 polymer ?
#
loop_
_entity_poly.entity_id
_entity_poly.type
_entity_poly.pdbx_seq_one_letter_code
_entity_poly.pdbx_strand_id
1 'polypeptide(L)'
;MAARISAWVNKVRPWIQRDIEQAKECKADAMLQALLQHASSTPETTKQPELLQKCLKAVLPVCNGQVSTALAKSSDVEIALKEYMSPGDENQFYGPFIRATNIALACLEEIKVDGMDAPVPAVDMICQQNDMPMHQTHQTAKSIRKPDLVILPLNSACAPFEKKKKKDKNKDDKKRKAHMDTNATAKPKNLLWQDILACIEFKRKTPGRKKGIQPPPPSSYKVEDYVPTKPEYLPVDHLKPERPTPGPSQTPATQPASDTALLSSGLTAAQPSQGGSSSKRKAADTLESAAKKSKMNPDDTDAELDVTVQTGLYAAEMFAANLAVNYLLNLIVVDDVMWIWYYDRQGTIQSSGINFIQDLPRFMVLLYALQRFKLENWGRNKDFLPVEVEEKRCHEFKITDEELGEVDLLLHTSHDERVTHYGLQGRATNVVPVTSDVLAKKYPNVQGGMVAKIFWGEVNHTSEPKILEKVKEIAKVHATVKDHVPELLWHHTFTNLTSAIREALGVPDPITGSRMLYILIFPKLHSITKLEDKELFDVWVQCIICHVTLWKEGVFHRDVSPGNMMWYEIDGKLMGVLNDYDLSSLANDPGPRGNERTGTVPFMALDLLTEEGQRGEIKHLYRHDLESFVWCLAWISLRYENGALLPAESRPFDEWATLDAVTCGVKKYYFQGHLKAPKSSHIDPLLWCLIVECFDLLDTDTFNRHKQLLRSIKRREKPTNTEETESDIDSFLQRFKDTESWVALSTPPREPSP
;
A
#
# COMPACT_ATOMS: atom_id res chain seq x y z
N MET A 1 10.60 -11.33 5.34
CA MET A 1 9.65 -10.23 5.05
C MET A 1 9.70 -9.10 6.07
N ALA A 2 9.42 -9.35 7.36
CA ALA A 2 9.41 -8.39 8.49
C ALA A 2 10.19 -7.07 8.30
N ALA A 3 11.52 -7.13 8.19
CA ALA A 3 12.35 -5.93 8.12
C ALA A 3 12.19 -5.08 6.84
N ARG A 4 11.76 -5.67 5.71
CA ARG A 4 11.40 -4.89 4.51
C ARG A 4 10.22 -3.97 4.83
N ILE A 5 9.17 -4.51 5.47
CA ILE A 5 7.97 -3.75 5.85
C ILE A 5 8.32 -2.68 6.90
N SER A 6 9.20 -2.97 7.86
CA SER A 6 9.60 -2.00 8.88
C SER A 6 10.21 -0.71 8.33
N ALA A 7 11.09 -0.81 7.32
CA ALA A 7 11.68 0.36 6.66
C ALA A 7 10.73 1.00 5.64
N TRP A 8 9.83 0.20 5.07
CA TRP A 8 8.94 0.62 3.99
C TRP A 8 7.72 1.41 4.49
N VAL A 9 7.17 1.10 5.67
CA VAL A 9 6.07 1.88 6.29
C VAL A 9 6.43 3.36 6.47
N ASN A 10 7.69 3.63 6.85
CA ASN A 10 8.20 5.00 7.00
C ASN A 10 8.57 5.67 5.66
N LYS A 11 8.71 4.89 4.57
CA LYS A 11 9.12 5.36 3.24
C LYS A 11 8.03 5.18 2.16
N VAL A 12 6.79 4.87 2.54
CA VAL A 12 5.68 4.65 1.59
C VAL A 12 5.22 5.95 0.91
N ARG A 13 5.46 7.11 1.53
CA ARG A 13 4.89 8.42 1.12
C ARG A 13 5.06 8.73 -0.38
N PRO A 14 6.23 8.56 -1.03
CA PRO A 14 6.38 8.85 -2.46
C PRO A 14 5.59 7.91 -3.36
N TRP A 15 5.36 6.66 -2.92
CA TRP A 15 4.54 5.68 -3.64
C TRP A 15 3.07 6.05 -3.56
N ILE A 16 2.58 6.40 -2.36
CA ILE A 16 1.21 6.93 -2.17
C ILE A 16 1.01 8.19 -3.00
N GLN A 17 1.92 9.16 -2.92
CA GLN A 17 1.83 10.41 -3.67
C GLN A 17 1.74 10.15 -5.18
N ARG A 18 2.62 9.32 -5.75
CA ARG A 18 2.55 8.96 -7.18
C ARG A 18 1.25 8.24 -7.54
N ASP A 19 0.74 7.36 -6.68
CA ASP A 19 -0.50 6.63 -6.91
C ASP A 19 -1.75 7.53 -6.79
N ILE A 20 -1.64 8.67 -6.08
CA ILE A 20 -2.63 9.74 -5.98
C ILE A 20 -2.54 10.70 -7.19
N GLU A 21 -1.33 11.08 -7.61
CA GLU A 21 -1.07 11.86 -8.84
C GLU A 21 -1.54 11.14 -10.12
N GLN A 22 -1.67 9.81 -10.08
CA GLN A 22 -2.19 8.97 -11.16
C GLN A 22 -3.71 8.70 -11.05
N ALA A 23 -4.42 9.34 -10.13
CA ALA A 23 -5.86 9.16 -9.95
C ALA A 23 -6.63 9.49 -11.24
N LYS A 24 -7.62 8.64 -11.57
CA LYS A 24 -8.56 8.89 -12.66
C LYS A 24 -9.64 9.87 -12.21
N GLU A 25 -10.20 10.63 -13.14
CA GLU A 25 -11.22 11.63 -12.85
C GLU A 25 -12.59 11.19 -13.40
N CYS A 26 -13.66 11.50 -12.67
CA CYS A 26 -15.05 11.27 -13.12
C CYS A 26 -15.97 12.41 -12.64
N LYS A 27 -17.14 12.61 -13.26
CA LYS A 27 -18.08 13.65 -12.81
C LYS A 27 -18.79 13.21 -11.51
N ALA A 28 -19.11 14.16 -10.64
CA ALA A 28 -19.86 13.94 -9.40
C ALA A 28 -21.15 13.13 -9.64
N ASP A 29 -21.93 13.49 -10.66
CA ASP A 29 -23.17 12.77 -11.00
C ASP A 29 -22.92 11.33 -11.46
N ALA A 30 -21.78 11.01 -12.07
CA ALA A 30 -21.42 9.63 -12.40
C ALA A 30 -21.04 8.84 -11.14
N MET A 31 -20.26 9.44 -10.22
CA MET A 31 -19.94 8.84 -8.93
C MET A 31 -21.20 8.58 -8.10
N LEU A 32 -22.11 9.56 -7.99
CA LEU A 32 -23.39 9.40 -7.29
C LEU A 32 -24.27 8.33 -7.93
N GLN A 33 -24.28 8.21 -9.26
CA GLN A 33 -24.99 7.14 -9.98
C GLN A 33 -24.45 5.75 -9.64
N ALA A 34 -23.12 5.57 -9.64
CA ALA A 34 -22.51 4.30 -9.27
C ALA A 34 -22.77 3.92 -7.80
N LEU A 35 -22.64 4.89 -6.88
CA LEU A 35 -22.94 4.68 -5.46
C LEU A 35 -24.43 4.37 -5.22
N LEU A 36 -25.35 5.06 -5.90
CA LEU A 36 -26.78 4.73 -5.83
C LEU A 36 -27.08 3.32 -6.37
N GLN A 37 -26.37 2.88 -7.42
CA GLN A 37 -26.51 1.52 -7.94
C GLN A 37 -26.08 0.47 -6.91
N HIS A 38 -24.98 0.71 -6.18
CA HIS A 38 -24.53 -0.17 -5.10
C HIS A 38 -25.53 -0.21 -3.92
N ALA A 39 -26.29 0.87 -3.69
CA ALA A 39 -27.35 0.97 -2.68
C ALA A 39 -28.75 0.52 -3.19
N SER A 40 -28.86 0.02 -4.43
CA SER A 40 -30.13 -0.39 -5.03
C SER A 40 -30.48 -1.84 -4.68
N SER A 41 -31.78 -2.12 -4.49
CA SER A 41 -32.31 -3.49 -4.37
C SER A 41 -32.15 -4.30 -5.67
N THR A 42 -31.98 -3.62 -6.81
CA THR A 42 -31.84 -4.24 -8.14
C THR A 42 -30.72 -3.57 -8.95
N PRO A 43 -29.43 -3.86 -8.64
CA PRO A 43 -28.27 -3.18 -9.22
C PRO A 43 -28.06 -3.42 -10.73
N GLU A 44 -28.73 -4.40 -11.33
CA GLU A 44 -28.51 -4.77 -12.74
C GLU A 44 -29.59 -4.21 -13.69
N THR A 45 -30.77 -3.83 -13.18
CA THR A 45 -31.92 -3.44 -14.00
C THR A 45 -32.28 -1.96 -13.91
N THR A 46 -31.73 -1.24 -12.93
CA THR A 46 -32.04 0.18 -12.71
C THR A 46 -31.20 1.08 -13.61
N LYS A 47 -31.83 1.94 -14.40
CA LYS A 47 -31.12 2.94 -15.23
C LYS A 47 -30.56 4.07 -14.36
N GLN A 48 -29.23 4.15 -14.31
CA GLN A 48 -28.48 5.08 -13.46
C GLN A 48 -28.95 6.57 -13.54
N PRO A 49 -29.11 7.21 -14.72
CA PRO A 49 -29.51 8.62 -14.77
C PRO A 49 -30.92 8.88 -14.23
N GLU A 50 -31.84 7.93 -14.44
CA GLU A 50 -33.22 8.01 -13.94
C GLU A 50 -33.26 7.87 -12.42
N LEU A 51 -32.43 7.00 -11.83
CA LEU A 51 -32.33 6.80 -10.38
C LEU A 51 -31.79 8.04 -9.66
N LEU A 52 -30.71 8.64 -10.16
CA LEU A 52 -30.17 9.88 -9.59
C LEU A 52 -31.22 10.99 -9.60
N GLN A 53 -31.97 11.15 -10.71
CA GLN A 53 -33.03 12.14 -10.83
C GLN A 53 -34.24 11.86 -9.89
N LYS A 54 -34.58 10.59 -9.64
CA LYS A 54 -35.57 10.22 -8.59
C LYS A 54 -35.06 10.64 -7.20
N CYS A 55 -33.82 10.29 -6.86
CA CYS A 55 -33.22 10.60 -5.55
C CYS A 55 -33.08 12.11 -5.30
N LEU A 56 -32.58 12.88 -6.28
CA LEU A 56 -32.46 14.34 -6.18
C LEU A 56 -33.81 15.01 -5.88
N LYS A 57 -34.91 14.54 -6.49
CA LYS A 57 -36.27 15.03 -6.22
C LYS A 57 -36.75 14.61 -4.82
N ALA A 58 -36.46 13.39 -4.40
CA ALA A 58 -36.90 12.83 -3.12
C ALA A 58 -36.22 13.48 -1.90
N VAL A 59 -35.00 13.99 -2.03
CA VAL A 59 -34.30 14.69 -0.94
C VAL A 59 -34.68 16.17 -0.80
N LEU A 60 -35.34 16.79 -1.80
CA LEU A 60 -35.72 18.21 -1.74
C LEU A 60 -36.52 18.61 -0.48
N PRO A 61 -37.47 17.82 0.05
CA PRO A 61 -38.15 18.17 1.30
C PRO A 61 -37.20 18.25 2.50
N VAL A 62 -36.13 17.44 2.53
CA VAL A 62 -35.08 17.54 3.56
C VAL A 62 -34.24 18.80 3.32
N CYS A 63 -33.79 19.05 2.08
CA CYS A 63 -33.02 20.26 1.74
C CYS A 63 -33.76 21.57 2.09
N ASN A 64 -35.09 21.59 1.95
CA ASN A 64 -35.95 22.75 2.17
C ASN A 64 -36.56 22.82 3.60
N GLY A 65 -36.08 22.00 4.55
CA GLY A 65 -36.51 22.07 5.96
C GLY A 65 -37.94 21.56 6.26
N GLN A 66 -38.52 20.77 5.36
CA GLN A 66 -39.93 20.34 5.40
C GLN A 66 -40.15 19.00 6.12
N VAL A 67 -39.09 18.26 6.43
CA VAL A 67 -39.13 16.95 7.12
C VAL A 67 -38.84 17.11 8.62
N SER A 68 -39.61 16.42 9.46
CA SER A 68 -39.39 16.30 10.90
C SER A 68 -39.58 14.84 11.31
N THR A 69 -38.62 14.27 12.03
CA THR A 69 -38.67 12.90 12.57
C THR A 69 -38.75 12.94 14.10
N ALA A 70 -38.78 11.78 14.76
CA ALA A 70 -38.72 11.70 16.23
C ALA A 70 -37.34 12.09 16.82
N LEU A 71 -36.31 12.12 15.97
CA LEU A 71 -34.93 12.44 16.36
C LEU A 71 -34.52 13.86 16.00
N ALA A 72 -34.92 14.36 14.81
CA ALA A 72 -34.36 15.58 14.22
C ALA A 72 -35.37 16.35 13.36
N LYS A 73 -35.09 17.64 13.11
CA LYS A 73 -35.79 18.46 12.11
C LYS A 73 -34.83 18.84 11.00
N SER A 74 -35.26 18.71 9.76
CA SER A 74 -34.43 19.07 8.60
C SER A 74 -34.11 20.57 8.52
N SER A 75 -34.94 21.44 9.12
CA SER A 75 -34.64 22.87 9.33
C SER A 75 -33.31 23.10 10.06
N ASP A 76 -32.91 22.17 10.92
CA ASP A 76 -31.74 22.32 11.77
C ASP A 76 -30.44 22.03 11.00
N VAL A 77 -30.54 21.41 9.80
CA VAL A 77 -29.43 21.32 8.83
C VAL A 77 -29.07 22.72 8.32
N GLU A 78 -30.05 23.54 7.94
CA GLU A 78 -29.81 24.90 7.45
C GLU A 78 -29.18 25.77 8.55
N ILE A 79 -29.59 25.58 9.81
CA ILE A 79 -29.00 26.25 10.98
C ILE A 79 -27.53 25.82 11.14
N ALA A 80 -27.23 24.51 11.13
CA ALA A 80 -25.88 24.00 11.26
C ALA A 80 -24.96 24.41 10.08
N LEU A 81 -25.49 24.50 8.85
CA LEU A 81 -24.74 25.03 7.71
C LEU A 81 -24.47 26.54 7.85
N LYS A 82 -25.42 27.34 8.36
CA LYS A 82 -25.16 28.76 8.67
C LYS A 82 -24.09 28.93 9.76
N GLU A 83 -24.07 28.06 10.76
CA GLU A 83 -22.99 27.99 11.76
C GLU A 83 -21.65 27.67 11.08
N TYR A 84 -21.60 26.62 10.24
CA TYR A 84 -20.42 26.22 9.45
C TYR A 84 -19.86 27.36 8.57
N MET A 85 -20.71 28.25 8.07
CA MET A 85 -20.28 29.37 7.25
C MET A 85 -19.61 30.51 8.02
N SER A 86 -19.64 30.51 9.35
CA SER A 86 -19.12 31.59 10.18
C SER A 86 -17.59 31.79 10.04
N PRO A 87 -17.05 32.97 10.41
CA PRO A 87 -15.61 33.15 10.61
C PRO A 87 -15.10 32.26 11.76
N GLY A 88 -13.95 31.59 11.58
CA GLY A 88 -13.36 30.66 12.54
C GLY A 88 -12.10 29.97 11.99
N ASP A 89 -11.47 29.13 12.81
CA ASP A 89 -10.42 28.18 12.41
C ASP A 89 -10.97 26.78 12.09
N GLU A 90 -10.17 25.93 11.47
CA GLU A 90 -10.58 24.61 10.94
C GLU A 90 -11.38 23.77 11.94
N ASN A 91 -10.89 23.66 13.19
CA ASN A 91 -11.53 22.89 14.26
C ASN A 91 -12.94 23.39 14.62
N GLN A 92 -13.23 24.69 14.46
CA GLN A 92 -14.56 25.26 14.75
C GLN A 92 -15.62 24.82 13.73
N PHE A 93 -15.23 24.25 12.58
CA PHE A 93 -16.15 23.81 11.53
C PHE A 93 -16.59 22.36 11.65
N TYR A 94 -15.83 21.54 12.40
CA TYR A 94 -16.10 20.12 12.61
C TYR A 94 -17.47 19.92 13.27
N GLY A 95 -17.73 20.59 14.40
CA GLY A 95 -19.00 20.50 15.12
C GLY A 95 -20.23 20.81 14.26
N PRO A 96 -20.30 21.98 13.59
CA PRO A 96 -21.38 22.30 12.66
C PRO A 96 -21.55 21.30 11.50
N PHE A 97 -20.46 20.81 10.90
CA PHE A 97 -20.52 19.83 9.81
C PHE A 97 -21.04 18.46 10.27
N ILE A 98 -20.53 17.96 11.41
CA ILE A 98 -21.00 16.72 12.06
C ILE A 98 -22.49 16.81 12.36
N ARG A 99 -22.92 17.93 12.96
CA ARG A 99 -24.32 18.20 13.28
C ARG A 99 -25.19 18.21 12.03
N ALA A 100 -24.82 18.95 10.99
CA ALA A 100 -25.56 18.98 9.72
C ALA A 100 -25.69 17.57 9.10
N THR A 101 -24.60 16.80 9.09
CA THR A 101 -24.53 15.44 8.53
C THR A 101 -25.40 14.46 9.31
N ASN A 102 -25.30 14.43 10.65
CA ASN A 102 -26.05 13.49 11.47
C ASN A 102 -27.56 13.81 11.51
N ILE A 103 -27.92 15.11 11.51
CA ILE A 103 -29.33 15.55 11.35
C ILE A 103 -29.88 15.15 9.98
N ALA A 104 -29.08 15.32 8.92
CA ALA A 104 -29.45 14.90 7.57
C ALA A 104 -29.72 13.39 7.50
N LEU A 105 -28.81 12.56 8.02
CA LEU A 105 -28.98 11.09 8.08
C LEU A 105 -30.29 10.70 8.80
N ALA A 106 -30.58 11.30 9.95
CA ALA A 106 -31.82 11.04 10.69
C ALA A 106 -33.10 11.55 10.00
N CYS A 107 -33.00 12.43 9.00
CA CYS A 107 -34.13 12.84 8.14
C CYS A 107 -34.25 11.97 6.87
N LEU A 108 -33.13 11.49 6.33
CA LEU A 108 -33.05 10.65 5.13
C LEU A 108 -33.49 9.19 5.39
N GLU A 109 -33.53 8.76 6.65
CA GLU A 109 -33.99 7.42 7.08
C GLU A 109 -35.46 7.15 6.67
N GLU A 110 -36.32 8.18 6.74
CA GLU A 110 -37.74 8.10 6.36
C GLU A 110 -37.98 8.22 4.84
N ILE A 111 -36.98 8.63 4.05
CA ILE A 111 -37.12 8.87 2.61
C ILE A 111 -37.08 7.54 1.85
N LYS A 112 -38.15 7.28 1.09
CA LYS A 112 -38.33 6.08 0.27
C LYS A 112 -38.31 6.44 -1.20
N VAL A 113 -37.42 5.79 -1.96
CA VAL A 113 -37.32 5.92 -3.42
C VAL A 113 -37.49 4.53 -4.02
N ASP A 114 -38.33 4.44 -5.03
CA ASP A 114 -38.57 3.22 -5.80
C ASP A 114 -37.26 2.73 -6.46
N GLY A 115 -36.85 1.49 -6.12
CA GLY A 115 -35.59 0.86 -6.51
C GLY A 115 -34.44 0.95 -5.50
N MET A 116 -34.62 1.61 -4.35
CA MET A 116 -33.59 1.76 -3.31
C MET A 116 -33.85 0.87 -2.08
N ASP A 117 -32.78 0.29 -1.52
CA ASP A 117 -32.87 -0.46 -0.26
C ASP A 117 -33.27 0.45 0.93
N ALA A 118 -33.75 -0.17 2.00
CA ALA A 118 -33.94 0.50 3.29
C ALA A 118 -32.57 0.72 3.99
N PRO A 119 -32.44 1.74 4.86
CA PRO A 119 -31.27 1.89 5.74
C PRO A 119 -30.94 0.60 6.49
N VAL A 120 -29.65 0.25 6.59
CA VAL A 120 -29.19 -1.03 7.16
C VAL A 120 -28.91 -0.88 8.66
N PRO A 121 -29.72 -1.42 9.58
CA PRO A 121 -29.58 -1.15 11.02
C PRO A 121 -28.27 -1.66 11.62
N ALA A 122 -27.65 -2.68 11.01
CA ALA A 122 -26.36 -3.22 11.45
C ALA A 122 -25.16 -2.29 11.14
N VAL A 123 -25.32 -1.36 10.20
CA VAL A 123 -24.27 -0.42 9.77
C VAL A 123 -24.50 0.99 10.31
N ASP A 124 -25.69 1.26 10.89
CA ASP A 124 -26.20 2.55 11.42
C ASP A 124 -25.15 3.67 11.48
N MET A 125 -25.04 4.40 10.39
CA MET A 125 -23.86 5.22 10.11
C MET A 125 -23.89 6.54 10.88
N ILE A 126 -22.78 6.89 11.53
CA ILE A 126 -22.62 8.19 12.20
C ILE A 126 -21.33 8.88 11.76
N CYS A 127 -21.37 10.20 11.63
CA CYS A 127 -20.17 11.05 11.49
C CYS A 127 -19.69 11.49 12.87
N GLN A 128 -18.38 11.43 13.12
CA GLN A 128 -17.78 11.79 14.41
C GLN A 128 -16.39 12.42 14.20
N GLN A 129 -16.04 13.42 15.02
CA GLN A 129 -14.67 13.90 15.14
C GLN A 129 -13.76 12.82 15.74
N ASN A 130 -12.53 12.72 15.24
CA ASN A 130 -11.51 11.84 15.78
C ASN A 130 -10.46 12.65 16.55
N ASP A 131 -10.61 12.75 17.88
CA ASP A 131 -9.72 13.54 18.71
C ASP A 131 -8.33 12.90 18.93
N MET A 132 -8.23 11.57 18.77
CA MET A 132 -7.05 10.79 19.12
C MET A 132 -6.28 10.28 17.89
N PRO A 133 -4.95 10.20 17.94
CA PRO A 133 -4.19 9.46 16.94
C PRO A 133 -4.58 7.99 16.93
N MET A 134 -4.87 7.47 15.74
CA MET A 134 -5.09 6.06 15.49
C MET A 134 -3.77 5.36 15.19
N HIS A 135 -3.71 4.07 15.50
CA HIS A 135 -2.51 3.24 15.38
C HIS A 135 -2.78 2.02 14.52
N GLN A 136 -1.80 1.64 13.70
CA GLN A 136 -1.80 0.37 13.00
C GLN A 136 -0.42 -0.30 13.12
N THR A 137 -0.42 -1.61 13.35
CA THR A 137 0.80 -2.43 13.38
C THR A 137 1.00 -3.11 12.03
N HIS A 138 2.18 -2.91 11.46
CA HIS A 138 2.62 -3.44 10.18
C HIS A 138 3.81 -4.37 10.43
N GLN A 139 3.51 -5.59 10.86
CA GLN A 139 4.49 -6.56 11.36
C GLN A 139 5.31 -5.98 12.52
N THR A 140 6.54 -5.52 12.26
CA THR A 140 7.44 -4.94 13.28
C THR A 140 7.39 -3.41 13.36
N ALA A 141 6.78 -2.72 12.40
CA ALA A 141 6.58 -1.27 12.44
C ALA A 141 5.19 -0.91 12.94
N LYS A 142 5.05 0.33 13.43
CA LYS A 142 3.78 0.90 13.87
C LYS A 142 3.61 2.28 13.24
N SER A 143 2.50 2.50 12.54
CA SER A 143 2.15 3.84 12.04
C SER A 143 1.23 4.56 13.02
N ILE A 144 1.24 5.90 12.91
CA ILE A 144 0.37 6.80 13.66
C ILE A 144 -0.23 7.77 12.64
N ARG A 145 -1.54 7.92 12.66
CA ARG A 145 -2.30 8.77 11.72
C ARG A 145 -3.52 9.31 12.47
N LYS A 146 -3.98 10.52 12.12
CA LYS A 146 -5.15 11.14 12.75
C LYS A 146 -6.00 11.86 11.69
N PRO A 147 -7.00 11.19 11.10
CA PRO A 147 -8.03 11.87 10.33
C PRO A 147 -8.78 12.89 11.20
N ASP A 148 -9.30 13.95 10.59
CA ASP A 148 -10.14 14.95 11.26
C ASP A 148 -11.46 14.33 11.73
N LEU A 149 -12.27 13.85 10.77
CA LEU A 149 -13.53 13.16 11.03
C LEU A 149 -13.50 11.74 10.44
N VAL A 150 -14.36 10.91 10.99
CA VAL A 150 -14.60 9.54 10.54
C VAL A 150 -16.09 9.26 10.40
N ILE A 151 -16.40 8.41 9.44
CA ILE A 151 -17.67 7.73 9.26
C ILE A 151 -17.49 6.30 9.74
N LEU A 152 -18.33 5.86 10.67
CA LEU A 152 -18.28 4.52 11.26
C LEU A 152 -19.67 4.06 11.76
N PRO A 153 -19.89 2.76 12.00
CA PRO A 153 -21.14 2.28 12.55
C PRO A 153 -21.36 2.75 13.99
N LEU A 154 -22.61 2.99 14.38
CA LEU A 154 -22.98 3.56 15.67
C LEU A 154 -22.53 2.69 16.84
N ASN A 155 -22.44 1.36 16.70
CA ASN A 155 -21.92 0.48 17.75
C ASN A 155 -20.42 0.72 18.04
N SER A 156 -19.61 1.05 17.03
CA SER A 156 -18.18 1.33 17.14
C SER A 156 -17.88 2.76 17.61
N ALA A 157 -18.75 3.72 17.28
CA ALA A 157 -18.62 5.14 17.64
C ALA A 157 -18.42 5.38 19.15
N CYS A 158 -17.78 6.50 19.50
CA CYS A 158 -17.61 6.94 20.89
C CYS A 158 -18.96 7.26 21.52
N ALA A 159 -19.13 7.01 22.81
CA ALA A 159 -20.34 7.40 23.53
C ALA A 159 -20.05 8.63 24.42
N PRO A 160 -20.77 9.75 24.26
CA PRO A 160 -20.75 10.82 25.24
C PRO A 160 -21.39 10.36 26.56
N PHE A 161 -20.54 10.17 27.57
CA PHE A 161 -20.87 9.96 28.98
C PHE A 161 -21.93 8.89 29.34
N GLU A 162 -21.66 7.63 29.02
CA GLU A 162 -22.39 6.52 29.66
C GLU A 162 -21.79 6.14 31.02
N LYS A 163 -22.40 6.62 32.10
CA LYS A 163 -22.24 5.99 33.42
C LYS A 163 -22.89 4.60 33.38
N LYS A 164 -22.08 3.52 33.44
CA LYS A 164 -22.55 2.11 33.47
C LYS A 164 -23.75 1.92 34.41
N LYS A 165 -24.98 1.78 33.89
CA LYS A 165 -26.15 1.24 34.63
C LYS A 165 -27.31 0.82 33.73
N LYS A 166 -27.60 -0.49 33.72
CA LYS A 166 -28.76 -1.23 33.16
C LYS A 166 -29.05 -1.09 31.64
N LYS A 167 -29.66 -2.13 31.07
CA LYS A 167 -30.20 -2.15 29.70
C LYS A 167 -31.36 -1.16 29.61
N ASP A 168 -31.09 0.03 29.09
CA ASP A 168 -32.10 1.04 28.76
C ASP A 168 -32.52 0.84 27.29
N LYS A 169 -33.83 0.81 27.01
CA LYS A 169 -34.33 0.50 25.65
C LYS A 169 -34.07 1.62 24.64
N ASN A 170 -33.78 2.84 25.12
CA ASN A 170 -33.62 4.04 24.29
C ASN A 170 -32.15 4.47 24.15
N LYS A 171 -31.23 3.51 24.16
CA LYS A 171 -29.78 3.75 24.21
C LYS A 171 -29.25 4.41 22.95
N ASP A 172 -29.59 3.84 21.80
CA ASP A 172 -29.00 4.23 20.52
C ASP A 172 -29.58 5.57 20.04
N ASP A 173 -30.87 5.83 20.26
CA ASP A 173 -31.51 7.14 20.11
C ASP A 173 -30.82 8.25 20.92
N LYS A 174 -30.47 7.98 22.18
CA LYS A 174 -29.72 8.92 23.03
C LYS A 174 -28.33 9.18 22.47
N LYS A 175 -27.66 8.13 21.97
CA LYS A 175 -26.33 8.23 21.36
C LYS A 175 -26.37 9.01 20.05
N ARG A 176 -27.35 8.74 19.17
CA ARG A 176 -27.61 9.50 17.93
C ARG A 176 -27.87 10.98 18.24
N LYS A 177 -28.78 11.30 19.16
CA LYS A 177 -29.07 12.69 19.58
C LYS A 177 -27.82 13.41 20.10
N ALA A 178 -27.02 12.74 20.91
CA ALA A 178 -25.79 13.35 21.41
C ALA A 178 -24.74 13.63 20.31
N HIS A 179 -24.74 12.89 19.19
CA HIS A 179 -23.91 13.22 18.01
C HIS A 179 -24.54 14.31 17.10
N MET A 180 -25.75 14.79 17.43
CA MET A 180 -26.39 15.97 16.82
C MET A 180 -26.25 17.21 17.73
N ASP A 181 -25.89 17.04 19.01
CA ASP A 181 -25.73 18.10 20.01
C ASP A 181 -24.28 18.59 20.12
N THR A 182 -24.08 19.90 20.02
CA THR A 182 -22.75 20.55 19.96
C THR A 182 -21.87 20.42 21.22
N ASN A 183 -22.43 19.98 22.35
CA ASN A 183 -21.76 19.98 23.65
C ASN A 183 -21.36 18.58 24.14
N ALA A 184 -21.59 17.54 23.34
CA ALA A 184 -21.40 16.15 23.73
C ALA A 184 -19.92 15.70 23.60
N THR A 185 -19.04 16.27 24.42
CA THR A 185 -17.63 15.83 24.48
C THR A 185 -17.57 14.37 24.95
N ALA A 186 -17.39 13.45 23.99
CA ALA A 186 -17.14 12.06 24.31
C ALA A 186 -15.81 11.92 25.05
N LYS A 187 -15.69 10.90 25.91
CA LYS A 187 -14.36 10.55 26.40
C LYS A 187 -13.53 10.07 25.20
N PRO A 188 -12.28 10.53 25.05
CA PRO A 188 -11.40 10.01 24.01
C PRO A 188 -11.30 8.49 24.13
N LYS A 189 -11.72 7.78 23.08
CA LYS A 189 -11.60 6.33 22.91
C LYS A 189 -10.73 6.12 21.68
N ASN A 190 -9.78 5.20 21.76
CA ASN A 190 -9.01 4.81 20.59
C ASN A 190 -9.95 4.11 19.60
N LEU A 191 -10.09 4.70 18.41
CA LEU A 191 -10.77 4.09 17.27
C LEU A 191 -9.82 3.09 16.60
N LEU A 192 -10.39 2.08 15.95
CA LEU A 192 -9.64 1.05 15.23
C LEU A 192 -9.89 1.19 13.73
N TRP A 193 -8.85 1.08 12.91
CA TRP A 193 -8.93 1.16 11.44
C TRP A 193 -9.87 0.11 10.82
N GLN A 194 -10.09 -1.00 11.53
CA GLN A 194 -11.03 -2.04 11.12
C GLN A 194 -12.51 -1.57 11.16
N ASP A 195 -12.84 -0.62 12.04
CA ASP A 195 -14.21 -0.14 12.30
C ASP A 195 -14.61 1.05 11.40
N ILE A 196 -13.65 1.67 10.70
CA ILE A 196 -13.89 2.86 9.87
C ILE A 196 -14.49 2.45 8.52
N LEU A 197 -15.52 3.19 8.09
CA LEU A 197 -16.16 3.06 6.78
C LEU A 197 -15.56 4.07 5.78
N ALA A 198 -15.36 5.31 6.22
CA ALA A 198 -14.66 6.37 5.48
C ALA A 198 -13.99 7.37 6.43
N CYS A 199 -12.91 8.00 5.99
CA CYS A 199 -12.34 9.20 6.59
C CYS A 199 -12.88 10.46 5.88
N ILE A 200 -12.99 11.57 6.62
CA ILE A 200 -13.23 12.89 6.05
C ILE A 200 -12.11 13.82 6.53
N GLU A 201 -11.32 14.33 5.60
CA GLU A 201 -10.23 15.27 5.90
C GLU A 201 -10.61 16.68 5.48
N PHE A 202 -10.32 17.66 6.32
CA PHE A 202 -10.66 19.06 6.09
C PHE A 202 -9.42 19.87 5.70
N LYS A 203 -9.62 20.88 4.84
CA LYS A 203 -8.65 21.95 4.66
C LYS A 203 -9.34 23.30 4.44
N ARG A 204 -8.90 24.34 5.14
CA ARG A 204 -9.37 25.71 4.93
C ARG A 204 -8.35 26.51 4.13
N LYS A 205 -8.53 26.61 2.82
CA LYS A 205 -7.58 27.35 1.93
C LYS A 205 -7.61 28.86 2.17
N THR A 206 -8.64 29.39 2.84
CA THR A 206 -8.70 30.80 3.26
C THR A 206 -8.66 30.99 4.79
N PRO A 207 -7.50 30.79 5.46
CA PRO A 207 -7.40 31.00 6.90
C PRO A 207 -7.69 32.46 7.27
N GLY A 208 -8.59 32.66 8.24
CA GLY A 208 -8.77 33.97 8.89
C GLY A 208 -9.53 35.05 8.11
N ARG A 209 -10.43 34.72 7.17
CA ARG A 209 -11.36 35.76 6.68
C ARG A 209 -12.17 36.34 7.84
N LYS A 210 -12.16 37.67 8.00
CA LYS A 210 -13.11 38.42 8.87
C LYS A 210 -14.57 38.41 8.37
N LYS A 211 -14.84 37.72 7.26
CA LYS A 211 -16.16 37.52 6.62
C LYS A 211 -16.23 36.05 6.25
N GLY A 212 -17.31 35.35 6.60
CA GLY A 212 -17.39 33.89 6.47
C GLY A 212 -17.25 33.31 5.05
N ILE A 213 -17.60 32.04 4.92
CA ILE A 213 -17.87 31.42 3.61
C ILE A 213 -19.02 32.21 2.95
N GLN A 214 -18.98 32.35 1.63
CA GLN A 214 -19.97 33.11 0.83
C GLN A 214 -20.07 32.45 -0.55
N PRO A 215 -21.26 32.37 -1.17
CA PRO A 215 -22.56 32.93 -0.73
C PRO A 215 -23.30 32.08 0.31
N PRO A 216 -24.30 32.63 1.04
CA PRO A 216 -25.13 31.88 2.01
C PRO A 216 -25.92 30.73 1.37
N PRO A 217 -26.51 29.82 2.17
CA PRO A 217 -27.31 28.71 1.64
C PRO A 217 -28.53 29.27 0.86
N PRO A 218 -28.90 28.69 -0.29
CA PRO A 218 -30.11 29.07 -1.03
C PRO A 218 -31.38 29.06 -0.17
N SER A 219 -32.23 30.07 -0.35
CA SER A 219 -33.53 30.16 0.35
C SER A 219 -34.51 29.04 0.00
N SER A 220 -34.30 28.36 -1.12
CA SER A 220 -34.95 27.10 -1.47
C SER A 220 -34.10 26.37 -2.52
N TYR A 221 -33.97 25.05 -2.37
CA TYR A 221 -33.24 24.18 -3.30
C TYR A 221 -34.18 23.55 -4.32
N LYS A 222 -33.68 23.39 -5.55
CA LYS A 222 -34.35 22.72 -6.68
C LYS A 222 -33.41 21.66 -7.25
N VAL A 223 -33.94 20.78 -8.10
CA VAL A 223 -33.10 19.93 -8.94
C VAL A 223 -32.66 20.74 -10.16
N GLU A 224 -31.34 20.95 -10.28
CA GLU A 224 -30.70 21.65 -11.38
C GLU A 224 -29.56 20.78 -11.95
N ASP A 225 -29.21 21.02 -13.22
CA ASP A 225 -28.11 20.33 -13.88
C ASP A 225 -26.79 20.55 -13.12
N TYR A 226 -25.92 19.54 -13.10
CA TYR A 226 -24.66 19.63 -12.37
C TYR A 226 -23.75 20.71 -12.96
N VAL A 227 -23.38 21.69 -12.13
CA VAL A 227 -22.39 22.71 -12.47
C VAL A 227 -21.08 22.36 -11.75
N PRO A 228 -19.99 22.04 -12.48
CA PRO A 228 -18.69 21.80 -11.88
C PRO A 228 -18.19 22.96 -11.00
N THR A 229 -17.60 22.60 -9.86
CA THR A 229 -16.96 23.55 -8.94
C THR A 229 -15.67 24.13 -9.52
N LYS A 230 -15.09 25.12 -8.83
CA LYS A 230 -13.78 25.69 -9.17
C LYS A 230 -12.86 25.64 -7.95
N PRO A 231 -11.80 24.80 -7.93
CA PRO A 231 -11.43 23.85 -9.00
C PRO A 231 -12.47 22.73 -9.16
N GLU A 232 -12.49 22.08 -10.32
CA GLU A 232 -13.40 20.95 -10.58
C GLU A 232 -12.91 19.70 -9.84
N TYR A 233 -11.63 19.39 -9.99
CA TYR A 233 -10.92 18.30 -9.30
C TYR A 233 -9.89 18.90 -8.34
N LEU A 234 -9.59 18.22 -7.23
CA LEU A 234 -8.57 18.69 -6.29
C LEU A 234 -7.18 18.29 -6.81
N PRO A 235 -6.27 19.24 -7.14
CA PRO A 235 -4.91 18.93 -7.52
C PRO A 235 -4.06 18.55 -6.31
N VAL A 236 -3.00 17.78 -6.55
CA VAL A 236 -1.96 17.50 -5.55
C VAL A 236 -1.02 18.70 -5.47
N ASP A 237 -1.01 19.44 -4.36
CA ASP A 237 -0.12 20.59 -4.18
C ASP A 237 1.31 20.08 -3.83
N HIS A 238 2.25 20.16 -4.78
CA HIS A 238 3.65 19.84 -4.49
C HIS A 238 4.24 20.87 -3.51
N LEU A 239 4.60 20.43 -2.30
CA LEU A 239 5.42 21.22 -1.38
C LEU A 239 6.68 21.69 -2.10
N LYS A 240 6.91 23.00 -2.13
CA LYS A 240 8.09 23.59 -2.77
C LYS A 240 9.35 23.00 -2.09
N PRO A 241 10.33 22.49 -2.84
CA PRO A 241 11.58 22.06 -2.23
C PRO A 241 12.19 23.22 -1.44
N GLU A 242 12.68 22.92 -0.23
CA GLU A 242 13.30 23.92 0.63
C GLU A 242 14.37 24.66 -0.16
N ARG A 243 14.24 25.99 -0.23
CA ARG A 243 15.23 26.83 -0.87
C ARG A 243 16.53 26.62 -0.10
N PRO A 244 17.62 26.13 -0.72
CA PRO A 244 18.81 25.71 0.03
C PRO A 244 19.31 26.86 0.90
N THR A 245 19.43 26.60 2.19
CA THR A 245 20.00 27.52 3.16
C THR A 245 21.37 27.97 2.64
N PRO A 246 21.66 29.28 2.52
CA PRO A 246 22.97 29.72 2.08
C PRO A 246 24.05 29.20 3.04
N GLY A 247 24.78 28.17 2.62
CA GLY A 247 25.97 27.72 3.31
C GLY A 247 27.02 28.84 3.35
N PRO A 248 27.92 28.86 4.36
CA PRO A 248 28.91 29.92 4.47
C PRO A 248 29.78 29.95 3.20
N SER A 249 29.89 31.14 2.60
CA SER A 249 30.52 31.36 1.30
C SER A 249 31.95 30.82 1.25
N GLN A 250 32.15 29.70 0.55
CA GLN A 250 33.49 29.29 0.14
C GLN A 250 33.91 30.15 -1.05
N THR A 251 34.92 30.98 -0.84
CA THR A 251 35.52 31.84 -1.87
C THR A 251 36.14 30.99 -2.99
N PRO A 252 35.93 31.32 -4.28
CA PRO A 252 36.53 30.57 -5.37
C PRO A 252 38.05 30.74 -5.41
N ALA A 253 38.79 29.63 -5.38
CA ALA A 253 40.20 29.62 -5.74
C ALA A 253 40.33 29.94 -7.24
N THR A 254 40.78 31.15 -7.56
CA THR A 254 40.95 31.62 -8.94
C THR A 254 42.41 31.42 -9.35
N GLN A 255 42.66 30.73 -10.46
CA GLN A 255 44.01 30.60 -11.03
C GLN A 255 44.51 31.94 -11.59
N PRO A 256 45.83 32.21 -11.57
CA PRO A 256 46.36 33.54 -11.86
C PRO A 256 46.38 33.86 -13.36
N ALA A 257 45.87 35.04 -13.71
CA ALA A 257 46.24 35.76 -14.92
C ALA A 257 47.13 36.95 -14.51
N SER A 258 48.24 37.13 -15.21
CA SER A 258 49.32 38.08 -14.92
C SER A 258 49.01 39.52 -15.30
N ASP A 259 49.49 40.45 -14.47
CA ASP A 259 49.88 41.85 -14.77
C ASP A 259 48.83 42.78 -15.44
N THR A 260 48.67 44.05 -15.05
CA THR A 260 49.71 45.00 -14.61
C THR A 260 49.06 46.22 -13.91
N ALA A 261 49.80 46.91 -13.03
CA ALA A 261 49.66 48.34 -12.68
C ALA A 261 48.37 48.83 -11.96
N LEU A 262 48.37 49.87 -11.12
CA LEU A 262 49.36 50.51 -10.22
C LEU A 262 48.60 51.61 -9.41
N LEU A 263 49.10 51.98 -8.22
CA LEU A 263 48.72 53.17 -7.41
C LEU A 263 47.30 53.18 -6.79
N SER A 264 47.00 53.90 -5.70
CA SER A 264 47.76 54.33 -4.49
C SER A 264 46.79 55.00 -3.49
N SER A 265 47.22 55.19 -2.23
CA SER A 265 46.52 55.93 -1.13
C SER A 265 45.22 55.30 -0.57
N GLY A 266 44.86 55.45 0.70
CA GLY A 266 45.57 56.06 1.85
C GLY A 266 44.61 56.75 2.83
N LEU A 267 45.00 56.85 4.12
CA LEU A 267 44.36 57.64 5.20
C LEU A 267 43.03 57.08 5.77
N THR A 268 42.62 57.29 7.03
CA THR A 268 43.23 57.16 8.38
C THR A 268 42.16 57.49 9.44
N ALA A 269 42.05 56.66 10.49
CA ALA A 269 41.69 56.97 11.90
C ALA A 269 40.58 57.97 12.30
N ALA A 270 39.66 57.52 13.17
CA ALA A 270 39.28 58.22 14.43
C ALA A 270 38.55 57.29 15.44
N GLN A 271 38.71 57.59 16.73
CA GLN A 271 38.09 56.99 17.94
C GLN A 271 37.63 58.17 18.86
N PRO A 272 37.18 58.02 20.12
CA PRO A 272 36.08 57.21 20.70
C PRO A 272 35.22 58.03 21.72
N SER A 273 34.23 57.42 22.43
CA SER A 273 33.70 57.77 23.79
C SER A 273 32.28 57.19 24.03
N GLN A 274 31.71 57.01 25.24
CA GLN A 274 32.19 56.71 26.62
C GLN A 274 31.00 56.21 27.51
N GLY A 275 31.29 55.44 28.59
CA GLY A 275 30.44 55.23 29.80
C GLY A 275 29.28 54.19 29.71
N GLY A 276 28.84 53.48 30.78
CA GLY A 276 29.44 53.24 32.12
C GLY A 276 28.45 53.04 33.31
N SER A 277 28.25 51.80 33.83
CA SER A 277 27.77 51.45 35.21
C SER A 277 26.32 51.83 35.68
N SER A 278 25.69 51.25 36.74
CA SER A 278 25.86 49.95 37.45
C SER A 278 24.67 49.56 38.39
N SER A 279 24.50 48.24 38.65
CA SER A 279 24.06 47.57 39.91
C SER A 279 22.75 47.86 40.72
N LYS A 280 21.90 46.80 40.81
CA LYS A 280 21.30 46.14 42.04
C LYS A 280 19.99 46.62 42.75
N ARG A 281 19.02 45.66 42.75
CA ARG A 281 18.19 45.07 43.87
C ARG A 281 16.71 45.50 44.14
N LYS A 282 15.82 44.48 44.06
CA LYS A 282 14.63 44.13 44.92
C LYS A 282 13.46 45.14 45.02
N ALA A 283 12.16 44.78 45.15
CA ALA A 283 11.34 43.54 45.12
C ALA A 283 9.83 43.97 45.19
N ALA A 284 8.74 43.19 45.03
CA ALA A 284 8.44 41.76 44.78
C ALA A 284 7.03 41.61 44.08
N ASP A 285 6.61 40.37 43.79
CA ASP A 285 5.23 39.84 43.56
C ASP A 285 4.36 40.40 42.41
N THR A 286 3.53 39.64 41.66
CA THR A 286 3.07 38.23 41.76
C THR A 286 2.87 37.63 40.35
N LEU A 287 3.17 36.33 40.15
CA LEU A 287 2.43 35.32 39.34
C LEU A 287 3.35 34.19 38.84
N GLU A 288 3.15 32.98 39.36
CA GLU A 288 3.72 31.74 38.82
C GLU A 288 2.83 31.16 37.71
N SER A 289 3.43 30.59 36.66
CA SER A 289 2.99 29.29 36.12
C SER A 289 4.01 28.67 35.16
N ALA A 290 4.73 27.68 35.69
CA ALA A 290 5.17 26.45 35.04
C ALA A 290 5.54 26.48 33.53
N ALA A 291 6.80 26.75 33.23
CA ALA A 291 7.43 26.20 32.03
C ALA A 291 7.76 24.70 32.24
N LYS A 292 7.11 23.80 31.49
CA LYS A 292 7.58 22.42 31.30
C LYS A 292 7.81 22.15 29.81
N LYS A 293 9.08 22.08 29.42
CA LYS A 293 9.49 21.59 28.09
C LYS A 293 9.08 20.12 27.96
N SER A 294 8.30 19.78 26.93
CA SER A 294 8.32 18.41 26.42
C SER A 294 9.55 18.24 25.54
N LYS A 295 10.18 17.06 25.58
CA LYS A 295 11.14 16.64 24.56
C LYS A 295 10.32 16.08 23.40
N MET A 296 10.39 16.74 22.26
CA MET A 296 9.78 16.29 21.01
C MET A 296 10.71 15.24 20.37
N ASN A 297 10.15 14.12 19.90
CA ASN A 297 10.92 13.09 19.18
C ASN A 297 11.14 13.52 17.71
N PRO A 298 12.17 12.99 17.01
CA PRO A 298 12.45 13.36 15.61
C PRO A 298 11.38 12.89 14.59
N ASP A 299 10.58 11.87 14.94
CA ASP A 299 9.55 11.28 14.06
C ASP A 299 8.32 12.19 13.83
N ASP A 300 8.19 13.30 14.54
CA ASP A 300 7.03 14.22 14.48
C ASP A 300 7.12 15.19 13.29
N THR A 301 7.71 14.75 12.17
CA THR A 301 7.90 15.53 10.93
C THR A 301 7.01 15.03 9.79
N ASP A 302 5.70 15.02 10.04
CA ASP A 302 4.72 15.33 8.98
C ASP A 302 4.80 16.83 8.67
N ALA A 303 5.85 17.21 7.93
CA ALA A 303 5.89 18.49 7.23
C ALA A 303 4.64 18.58 6.34
N GLU A 304 3.86 19.64 6.54
CA GLU A 304 2.44 19.82 6.12
C GLU A 304 2.08 19.11 4.81
N LEU A 305 1.68 17.84 4.90
CA LEU A 305 1.44 16.99 3.74
C LEU A 305 0.26 17.53 2.92
N ASP A 306 0.30 17.31 1.60
CA ASP A 306 -0.88 17.56 0.78
C ASP A 306 -2.04 16.65 1.25
N VAL A 307 -3.23 17.25 1.34
CA VAL A 307 -4.43 16.62 1.90
C VAL A 307 -4.84 15.35 1.14
N THR A 308 -4.56 15.26 -0.17
CA THR A 308 -4.83 14.06 -0.97
C THR A 308 -3.88 12.92 -0.64
N VAL A 309 -2.59 13.22 -0.39
CA VAL A 309 -1.57 12.25 0.02
C VAL A 309 -1.83 11.76 1.44
N GLN A 310 -2.23 12.67 2.34
CA GLN A 310 -2.65 12.36 3.71
C GLN A 310 -3.88 11.43 3.74
N THR A 311 -4.90 11.72 2.93
CA THR A 311 -6.09 10.87 2.78
C THR A 311 -5.75 9.51 2.14
N GLY A 312 -4.80 9.48 1.19
CA GLY A 312 -4.25 8.24 0.62
C GLY A 312 -3.51 7.37 1.65
N LEU A 313 -2.80 7.98 2.61
CA LEU A 313 -2.19 7.24 3.72
C LEU A 313 -3.27 6.60 4.62
N TYR A 314 -4.40 7.27 4.87
CA TYR A 314 -5.50 6.67 5.64
C TYR A 314 -6.14 5.49 4.93
N ALA A 315 -6.37 5.60 3.61
CA ALA A 315 -6.84 4.46 2.81
C ALA A 315 -5.86 3.28 2.86
N ALA A 316 -4.54 3.53 2.87
CA ALA A 316 -3.53 2.47 3.06
C ALA A 316 -3.59 1.82 4.46
N GLU A 317 -3.89 2.57 5.54
CA GLU A 317 -4.14 1.97 6.87
C GLU A 317 -5.41 1.13 6.90
N MET A 318 -6.51 1.63 6.34
CA MET A 318 -7.80 0.94 6.23
C MET A 318 -7.68 -0.36 5.42
N PHE A 319 -6.88 -0.35 4.35
CA PHE A 319 -6.54 -1.53 3.57
C PHE A 319 -5.69 -2.55 4.34
N ALA A 320 -4.77 -2.12 5.19
CA ALA A 320 -3.92 -3.01 5.99
C ALA A 320 -4.67 -3.63 7.19
N ALA A 321 -5.63 -2.90 7.77
CA ALA A 321 -6.40 -3.31 8.94
C ALA A 321 -7.48 -4.37 8.65
N ASN A 322 -7.80 -4.60 7.38
CA ASN A 322 -8.94 -5.42 6.96
C ASN A 322 -8.51 -6.40 5.87
N LEU A 323 -9.02 -7.64 5.91
CA LEU A 323 -8.73 -8.65 4.89
C LEU A 323 -9.66 -8.47 3.68
N ALA A 324 -9.16 -8.79 2.48
CA ALA A 324 -9.96 -8.89 1.25
C ALA A 324 -10.85 -7.67 0.91
N VAL A 325 -10.46 -6.44 1.29
CA VAL A 325 -11.23 -5.23 0.96
C VAL A 325 -11.17 -4.93 -0.53
N ASN A 326 -12.34 -4.91 -1.18
CA ASN A 326 -12.50 -4.68 -2.61
C ASN A 326 -12.22 -3.22 -2.99
N TYR A 327 -12.76 -2.27 -2.22
CA TYR A 327 -12.53 -0.84 -2.37
C TYR A 327 -12.78 -0.08 -1.07
N LEU A 328 -12.38 1.20 -1.05
CA LEU A 328 -12.61 2.15 0.03
C LEU A 328 -13.12 3.48 -0.51
N LEU A 329 -13.82 4.23 0.34
CA LEU A 329 -14.26 5.60 0.07
C LEU A 329 -13.68 6.51 1.16
N ASN A 330 -13.07 7.63 0.78
CA ASN A 330 -12.82 8.78 1.67
C ASN A 330 -13.37 10.05 1.05
N LEU A 331 -13.56 11.08 1.88
CA LEU A 331 -14.04 12.39 1.47
C LEU A 331 -12.98 13.43 1.82
N ILE A 332 -12.75 14.39 0.92
CA ILE A 332 -11.90 15.56 1.21
C ILE A 332 -12.76 16.81 1.10
N VAL A 333 -12.75 17.64 2.12
CA VAL A 333 -13.53 18.89 2.20
C VAL A 333 -12.58 20.08 2.20
N VAL A 334 -12.71 20.95 1.19
CA VAL A 334 -11.97 22.22 1.13
C VAL A 334 -12.94 23.39 1.09
N ASP A 335 -12.87 24.24 2.13
CA ASP A 335 -13.80 25.34 2.39
C ASP A 335 -15.29 24.90 2.38
N ASP A 336 -15.99 24.95 1.23
CA ASP A 336 -17.39 24.54 1.03
C ASP A 336 -17.60 23.50 -0.08
N VAL A 337 -16.51 22.94 -0.62
CA VAL A 337 -16.53 21.91 -1.67
C VAL A 337 -15.99 20.60 -1.13
N MET A 338 -16.61 19.49 -1.53
CA MET A 338 -16.24 18.14 -1.14
C MET A 338 -15.97 17.27 -2.38
N TRP A 339 -14.88 16.51 -2.36
CA TRP A 339 -14.52 15.53 -3.38
C TRP A 339 -14.63 14.11 -2.82
N ILE A 340 -15.19 13.19 -3.61
CA ILE A 340 -15.28 11.77 -3.28
C ILE A 340 -14.07 11.05 -3.86
N TRP A 341 -13.32 10.35 -3.01
CA TRP A 341 -12.16 9.57 -3.38
C TRP A 341 -12.46 8.08 -3.23
N TYR A 342 -12.38 7.36 -4.35
CA TYR A 342 -12.57 5.92 -4.44
C TYR A 342 -11.20 5.25 -4.62
N TYR A 343 -10.88 4.26 -3.80
CA TYR A 343 -9.62 3.52 -3.85
C TYR A 343 -9.89 2.04 -4.05
N ASP A 344 -9.29 1.42 -5.06
CA ASP A 344 -9.21 -0.03 -5.19
C ASP A 344 -7.79 -0.47 -5.57
N ARG A 345 -7.62 -1.77 -5.82
CA ARG A 345 -6.32 -2.36 -6.15
C ARG A 345 -5.84 -2.10 -7.58
N GLN A 346 -6.68 -1.60 -8.48
CA GLN A 346 -6.28 -1.13 -9.81
C GLN A 346 -5.85 0.34 -9.79
N GLY A 347 -6.34 1.15 -8.86
CA GLY A 347 -5.90 2.53 -8.67
C GLY A 347 -6.96 3.44 -8.05
N THR A 348 -6.61 4.72 -7.95
CA THR A 348 -7.47 5.75 -7.35
C THR A 348 -8.39 6.41 -8.37
N ILE A 349 -9.60 6.80 -7.95
CA ILE A 349 -10.53 7.62 -8.74
C ILE A 349 -11.05 8.78 -7.88
N GLN A 350 -11.00 10.00 -8.39
CA GLN A 350 -11.57 11.21 -7.78
C GLN A 350 -12.82 11.65 -8.55
N SER A 351 -13.90 11.99 -7.83
CA SER A 351 -15.05 12.70 -8.41
C SER A 351 -14.73 14.18 -8.63
N SER A 352 -15.46 14.86 -9.49
CA SER A 352 -15.52 16.33 -9.45
C SER A 352 -16.19 16.81 -8.14
N GLY A 353 -15.93 18.05 -7.74
CA GLY A 353 -16.36 18.59 -6.46
C GLY A 353 -17.86 18.84 -6.35
N ILE A 354 -18.42 18.60 -5.15
CA ILE A 354 -19.79 18.92 -4.78
C ILE A 354 -19.75 20.06 -3.77
N ASN A 355 -20.37 21.20 -4.08
CA ASN A 355 -20.54 22.27 -3.10
C ASN A 355 -21.71 21.93 -2.18
N PHE A 356 -21.44 21.46 -0.96
CA PHE A 356 -22.49 20.96 -0.06
C PHE A 356 -23.35 22.06 0.59
N ILE A 357 -23.07 23.33 0.29
CA ILE A 357 -23.86 24.49 0.74
C ILE A 357 -24.78 24.98 -0.38
N GLN A 358 -24.27 25.13 -1.60
CA GLN A 358 -25.04 25.61 -2.77
C GLN A 358 -25.79 24.49 -3.48
N ASP A 359 -25.21 23.28 -3.53
CA ASP A 359 -25.80 22.05 -4.08
C ASP A 359 -26.02 21.01 -2.98
N LEU A 360 -26.79 21.42 -1.97
CA LEU A 360 -27.23 20.54 -0.89
C LEU A 360 -27.95 19.27 -1.39
N PRO A 361 -28.75 19.26 -2.48
CA PRO A 361 -29.36 18.04 -3.01
C PRO A 361 -28.35 16.94 -3.35
N ARG A 362 -27.21 17.26 -3.99
CA ARG A 362 -26.18 16.25 -4.30
C ARG A 362 -25.47 15.72 -3.05
N PHE A 363 -25.22 16.57 -2.06
CA PHE A 363 -24.71 16.14 -0.75
C PHE A 363 -25.69 15.20 -0.04
N MET A 364 -26.98 15.54 -0.05
CA MET A 364 -28.04 14.70 0.54
C MET A 364 -28.18 13.35 -0.19
N VAL A 365 -28.03 13.32 -1.52
CA VAL A 365 -28.02 12.06 -2.29
C VAL A 365 -26.81 11.19 -1.93
N LEU A 366 -25.62 11.76 -1.71
CA LEU A 366 -24.47 11.00 -1.21
C LEU A 366 -24.77 10.34 0.13
N LEU A 367 -25.23 11.12 1.13
CA LEU A 367 -25.57 10.60 2.44
C LEU A 367 -26.69 9.54 2.37
N TYR A 368 -27.68 9.75 1.50
CA TYR A 368 -28.78 8.81 1.26
C TYR A 368 -28.29 7.45 0.73
N ALA A 369 -27.35 7.45 -0.21
CA ALA A 369 -26.73 6.24 -0.75
C ALA A 369 -25.87 5.53 0.31
N LEU A 370 -24.95 6.25 0.96
CA LEU A 370 -24.04 5.68 1.97
C LEU A 370 -24.77 5.10 3.18
N GLN A 371 -25.91 5.68 3.58
CA GLN A 371 -26.77 5.14 4.65
C GLN A 371 -27.41 3.78 4.32
N ARG A 372 -27.54 3.45 3.03
CA ARG A 372 -28.16 2.21 2.53
C ARG A 372 -27.15 1.13 2.20
N PHE A 373 -25.85 1.42 2.35
CA PHE A 373 -24.79 0.44 2.16
C PHE A 373 -24.78 -0.61 3.27
N LYS A 374 -24.85 -1.88 2.85
CA LYS A 374 -24.38 -3.03 3.64
C LYS A 374 -22.84 -2.97 3.71
N LEU A 375 -22.22 -3.77 4.58
CA LEU A 375 -20.74 -3.80 4.68
C LEU A 375 -20.08 -4.19 3.35
N GLU A 376 -20.73 -5.02 2.53
CA GLU A 376 -20.28 -5.35 1.17
C GLU A 376 -20.27 -4.13 0.22
N ASN A 377 -21.21 -3.20 0.37
CA ASN A 377 -21.23 -1.93 -0.37
C ASN A 377 -20.24 -0.89 0.21
N TRP A 378 -19.70 -1.13 1.40
CA TRP A 378 -18.49 -0.48 1.92
C TRP A 378 -17.19 -1.22 1.52
N GLY A 379 -17.27 -2.08 0.50
CA GLY A 379 -16.13 -2.82 -0.05
C GLY A 379 -15.62 -3.97 0.83
N ARG A 380 -16.28 -4.31 1.94
CA ARG A 380 -15.88 -5.44 2.79
C ARG A 380 -16.33 -6.75 2.13
N ASN A 381 -15.40 -7.62 1.76
CA ASN A 381 -15.78 -8.89 1.15
C ASN A 381 -16.52 -9.77 2.17
N LYS A 382 -17.78 -10.10 1.86
CA LYS A 382 -18.72 -10.85 2.72
C LYS A 382 -18.28 -12.28 2.99
N ASP A 383 -17.45 -12.84 2.11
CA ASP A 383 -17.01 -14.23 2.18
C ASP A 383 -15.88 -14.42 3.23
N PHE A 384 -15.31 -13.32 3.75
CA PHE A 384 -14.30 -13.30 4.80
C PHE A 384 -14.88 -12.76 6.11
N LEU A 385 -15.61 -13.61 6.84
CA LEU A 385 -16.33 -13.22 8.06
C LEU A 385 -15.38 -13.14 9.26
N PRO A 386 -15.21 -11.97 9.91
CA PRO A 386 -14.34 -11.84 11.09
C PRO A 386 -14.93 -12.59 12.29
N VAL A 387 -14.10 -13.42 12.93
CA VAL A 387 -14.45 -14.21 14.12
C VAL A 387 -13.37 -14.10 15.19
N GLU A 388 -13.72 -14.41 16.44
CA GLU A 388 -12.78 -14.48 17.56
C GLU A 388 -12.66 -15.93 18.03
N VAL A 389 -11.45 -16.47 18.02
CA VAL A 389 -11.13 -17.86 18.39
C VAL A 389 -9.95 -17.77 19.37
N GLU A 390 -10.13 -18.29 20.59
CA GLU A 390 -9.11 -18.23 21.65
C GLU A 390 -8.56 -16.80 21.91
N GLU A 391 -9.45 -15.80 21.98
CA GLU A 391 -9.12 -14.36 22.12
C GLU A 391 -8.28 -13.78 20.95
N LYS A 392 -8.08 -14.56 19.87
CA LYS A 392 -7.36 -14.16 18.65
C LYS A 392 -8.33 -13.90 17.50
N ARG A 393 -8.04 -12.86 16.71
CA ARG A 393 -8.89 -12.48 15.56
C ARG A 393 -8.55 -13.35 14.34
N CYS A 394 -9.52 -14.15 13.94
CA CYS A 394 -9.48 -14.96 12.72
C CYS A 394 -10.54 -14.48 11.73
N HIS A 395 -10.56 -15.05 10.52
CA HIS A 395 -11.68 -14.89 9.60
C HIS A 395 -12.12 -16.28 9.11
N GLU A 396 -13.41 -16.60 9.23
CA GLU A 396 -14.01 -17.75 8.54
C GLU A 396 -14.23 -17.39 7.07
N PHE A 397 -13.93 -18.34 6.19
CA PHE A 397 -14.30 -18.32 4.79
C PHE A 397 -14.89 -19.68 4.43
N LYS A 398 -16.10 -19.69 3.86
CA LYS A 398 -16.83 -20.90 3.48
C LYS A 398 -17.40 -20.73 2.08
N ILE A 399 -17.13 -21.68 1.20
CA ILE A 399 -17.64 -21.67 -0.18
C ILE A 399 -17.91 -23.08 -0.66
N THR A 400 -18.88 -23.25 -1.56
CA THR A 400 -19.13 -24.51 -2.24
C THR A 400 -18.18 -24.67 -3.42
N ASP A 401 -17.50 -25.82 -3.46
CA ASP A 401 -16.59 -26.28 -4.49
C ASP A 401 -17.17 -27.55 -5.15
N GLU A 402 -16.98 -27.70 -6.46
CA GLU A 402 -17.59 -28.80 -7.24
C GLU A 402 -17.02 -30.19 -6.89
N GLU A 403 -15.75 -30.27 -6.47
CA GLU A 403 -15.11 -31.53 -6.08
C GLU A 403 -15.22 -31.81 -4.58
N LEU A 404 -15.14 -30.75 -3.75
CA LEU A 404 -14.96 -30.87 -2.30
C LEU A 404 -16.24 -30.69 -1.48
N GLY A 405 -17.30 -30.13 -2.07
CA GLY A 405 -18.45 -29.66 -1.30
C GLY A 405 -18.13 -28.34 -0.60
N GLU A 406 -18.52 -28.18 0.66
CA GLU A 406 -18.21 -26.95 1.41
C GLU A 406 -16.74 -26.94 1.87
N VAL A 407 -15.93 -26.03 1.31
CA VAL A 407 -14.55 -25.79 1.76
C VAL A 407 -14.55 -24.82 2.94
N ASP A 408 -13.97 -25.25 4.05
CA ASP A 408 -14.05 -24.60 5.37
C ASP A 408 -12.71 -23.99 5.81
N LEU A 409 -12.43 -22.74 5.45
CA LEU A 409 -11.16 -22.09 5.82
C LEU A 409 -11.31 -21.23 7.08
N LEU A 410 -10.45 -21.47 8.08
CA LEU A 410 -10.22 -20.55 9.21
C LEU A 410 -8.86 -19.87 9.07
N LEU A 411 -8.88 -18.57 8.78
CA LEU A 411 -7.71 -17.75 8.46
C LEU A 411 -7.21 -17.05 9.73
N HIS A 412 -6.00 -17.39 10.20
CA HIS A 412 -5.44 -16.93 11.48
C HIS A 412 -4.84 -15.51 11.36
N THR A 413 -5.70 -14.51 11.17
CA THR A 413 -5.30 -13.15 10.78
C THR A 413 -4.58 -12.30 11.83
N SER A 414 -4.51 -12.75 13.08
CA SER A 414 -3.70 -12.14 14.15
C SER A 414 -2.47 -12.98 14.52
N HIS A 415 -2.07 -13.94 13.69
CA HIS A 415 -0.85 -14.73 13.88
C HIS A 415 0.40 -13.91 13.49
N ASP A 416 1.49 -14.02 14.26
CA ASP A 416 2.71 -13.21 14.06
C ASP A 416 3.41 -13.46 12.70
N GLU A 417 3.19 -14.64 12.12
CA GLU A 417 3.67 -14.99 10.78
C GLU A 417 2.87 -14.35 9.63
N ARG A 418 1.79 -13.61 9.91
CA ARG A 418 0.97 -12.97 8.87
C ARG A 418 1.81 -11.97 8.07
N VAL A 419 1.75 -12.11 6.76
CA VAL A 419 2.21 -11.11 5.80
C VAL A 419 1.04 -10.23 5.39
N THR A 420 1.20 -8.92 5.55
CA THR A 420 0.28 -7.89 5.04
C THR A 420 0.97 -7.02 4.02
N HIS A 421 0.22 -6.60 3.01
CA HIS A 421 0.58 -5.46 2.18
C HIS A 421 0.04 -4.17 2.80
N TYR A 422 0.89 -3.18 2.92
CA TYR A 422 0.53 -1.78 3.14
C TYR A 422 0.64 -1.06 1.79
N GLY A 423 -0.21 -0.08 1.50
CA GLY A 423 -0.27 0.59 0.19
C GLY A 423 -1.66 0.59 -0.45
N LEU A 424 -1.82 1.40 -1.52
CA LEU A 424 -3.08 1.61 -2.23
C LEU A 424 -3.34 0.54 -3.30
N GLN A 425 -2.55 0.57 -4.38
CA GLN A 425 -2.78 -0.22 -5.60
C GLN A 425 -1.75 -1.34 -5.82
N GLY A 426 -2.09 -2.30 -6.68
CA GLY A 426 -1.25 -3.46 -7.01
C GLY A 426 -1.79 -4.78 -6.44
N ARG A 427 -0.94 -5.81 -6.41
CA ARG A 427 -1.31 -7.18 -5.99
C ARG A 427 -1.85 -7.28 -4.56
N ALA A 428 -1.41 -6.41 -3.65
CA ALA A 428 -1.83 -6.39 -2.26
C ALA A 428 -1.78 -7.74 -1.51
N THR A 429 -0.79 -8.57 -1.85
CA THR A 429 -0.63 -9.94 -1.35
C THR A 429 -0.62 -10.00 0.18
N ASN A 430 -1.54 -10.76 0.74
CA ASN A 430 -1.57 -11.19 2.13
C ASN A 430 -1.24 -12.69 2.19
N VAL A 431 -0.46 -13.12 3.17
CA VAL A 431 -0.21 -14.55 3.47
C VAL A 431 -0.54 -14.80 4.93
N VAL A 432 -1.41 -15.77 5.20
CA VAL A 432 -1.89 -16.10 6.56
C VAL A 432 -1.86 -17.61 6.79
N PRO A 433 -1.52 -18.09 8.00
CA PRO A 433 -1.76 -19.48 8.36
C PRO A 433 -3.26 -19.81 8.29
N VAL A 434 -3.59 -21.02 7.85
CA VAL A 434 -4.98 -21.47 7.63
C VAL A 434 -5.17 -22.90 8.12
N THR A 435 -6.37 -23.19 8.64
CA THR A 435 -6.83 -24.54 8.96
C THR A 435 -8.13 -24.83 8.22
N SER A 436 -8.36 -26.10 7.85
CA SER A 436 -9.58 -26.61 7.20
C SER A 436 -9.70 -28.10 7.44
N ASP A 437 -10.88 -28.57 7.86
CA ASP A 437 -11.14 -29.99 8.06
C ASP A 437 -11.23 -30.72 6.71
N VAL A 438 -11.80 -30.10 5.68
CA VAL A 438 -11.96 -30.74 4.36
C VAL A 438 -10.61 -30.87 3.65
N LEU A 439 -9.77 -29.84 3.67
CA LEU A 439 -8.44 -29.92 3.07
C LEU A 439 -7.51 -30.86 3.85
N ALA A 440 -7.57 -30.87 5.19
CA ALA A 440 -6.80 -31.83 6.00
C ALA A 440 -7.21 -33.30 5.72
N LYS A 441 -8.48 -33.57 5.41
CA LYS A 441 -8.96 -34.90 5.01
C LYS A 441 -8.52 -35.29 3.59
N LYS A 442 -8.50 -34.36 2.63
CA LYS A 442 -8.02 -34.62 1.24
C LYS A 442 -6.50 -34.77 1.18
N TYR A 443 -5.76 -34.04 2.00
CA TYR A 443 -4.29 -33.98 1.98
C TYR A 443 -3.66 -34.36 3.34
N PRO A 444 -3.85 -35.59 3.82
CA PRO A 444 -3.39 -36.02 5.16
C PRO A 444 -1.86 -36.05 5.32
N ASN A 445 -1.12 -35.97 4.21
CA ASN A 445 0.34 -35.98 4.20
C ASN A 445 0.96 -34.57 4.36
N VAL A 446 0.16 -33.50 4.40
CA VAL A 446 0.65 -32.13 4.57
C VAL A 446 1.07 -31.90 6.03
N GLN A 447 2.36 -32.10 6.28
CA GLN A 447 2.99 -31.84 7.57
C GLN A 447 3.32 -30.34 7.73
N GLY A 448 3.37 -29.85 8.97
CA GLY A 448 3.72 -28.44 9.26
C GLY A 448 2.59 -27.41 9.10
N GLY A 449 1.43 -27.81 8.57
CA GLY A 449 0.23 -26.96 8.40
C GLY A 449 0.11 -26.32 7.02
N MET A 450 -0.87 -25.42 6.86
CA MET A 450 -1.20 -24.76 5.59
C MET A 450 -1.12 -23.24 5.70
N VAL A 451 -0.92 -22.58 4.55
CA VAL A 451 -1.00 -21.13 4.40
C VAL A 451 -1.94 -20.74 3.25
N ALA A 452 -2.68 -19.65 3.44
CA ALA A 452 -3.49 -19.03 2.40
C ALA A 452 -2.81 -17.76 1.87
N LYS A 453 -2.62 -17.69 0.55
CA LYS A 453 -2.18 -16.50 -0.20
C LYS A 453 -3.41 -15.82 -0.80
N ILE A 454 -3.65 -14.56 -0.43
CA ILE A 454 -4.82 -13.77 -0.86
C ILE A 454 -4.32 -12.52 -1.57
N PHE A 455 -4.67 -12.32 -2.85
CA PHE A 455 -4.11 -11.23 -3.67
C PHE A 455 -4.99 -10.84 -4.87
N TRP A 456 -4.68 -9.69 -5.47
CA TRP A 456 -5.33 -9.15 -6.66
C TRP A 456 -4.45 -9.32 -7.91
N GLY A 457 -4.64 -10.45 -8.60
CA GLY A 457 -3.97 -10.76 -9.86
C GLY A 457 -4.48 -9.86 -10.98
N GLU A 458 -3.61 -9.47 -11.92
CA GLU A 458 -3.99 -8.69 -13.09
C GLU A 458 -4.59 -9.59 -14.18
N VAL A 459 -5.75 -9.21 -14.73
CA VAL A 459 -6.55 -10.08 -15.60
C VAL A 459 -5.95 -10.28 -16.99
N ASN A 460 -5.11 -9.34 -17.44
CA ASN A 460 -4.41 -9.44 -18.71
C ASN A 460 -3.20 -10.39 -18.66
N HIS A 461 -2.81 -10.86 -17.47
CA HIS A 461 -1.71 -11.82 -17.29
C HIS A 461 -2.24 -13.24 -17.08
N THR A 462 -1.44 -14.23 -17.45
CA THR A 462 -1.72 -15.63 -17.11
C THR A 462 -1.71 -15.80 -15.59
N SER A 463 -2.85 -16.20 -15.02
CA SER A 463 -3.05 -16.28 -13.57
C SER A 463 -2.17 -17.35 -12.92
N GLU A 464 -1.70 -17.11 -11.70
CA GLU A 464 -0.84 -18.04 -10.94
C GLU A 464 -1.33 -19.50 -10.92
N PRO A 465 -2.63 -19.83 -10.71
CA PRO A 465 -3.10 -21.21 -10.81
C PRO A 465 -2.81 -21.88 -12.16
N LYS A 466 -2.95 -21.15 -13.29
CA LYS A 466 -2.67 -21.65 -14.64
C LYS A 466 -1.17 -21.83 -14.91
N ILE A 467 -0.34 -20.96 -14.34
CA ILE A 467 1.12 -21.17 -14.36
C ILE A 467 1.45 -22.45 -13.58
N LEU A 468 0.88 -22.62 -12.38
CA LEU A 468 1.13 -23.78 -11.53
C LEU A 468 0.60 -25.10 -12.14
N GLU A 469 -0.49 -25.07 -12.91
CA GLU A 469 -0.92 -26.21 -13.74
C GLU A 469 0.17 -26.61 -14.76
N LYS A 470 0.71 -25.66 -15.53
CA LYS A 470 1.79 -25.93 -16.50
C LYS A 470 3.07 -26.41 -15.82
N VAL A 471 3.44 -25.82 -14.68
CA VAL A 471 4.56 -26.26 -13.83
C VAL A 471 4.35 -27.70 -13.34
N LYS A 472 3.12 -28.06 -12.93
CA LYS A 472 2.77 -29.42 -12.49
C LYS A 472 2.87 -30.45 -13.61
N GLU A 473 2.54 -30.09 -14.85
CA GLU A 473 2.79 -30.98 -16.01
C GLU A 473 4.28 -31.17 -16.29
N ILE A 474 5.10 -30.11 -16.19
CA ILE A 474 6.57 -30.21 -16.32
C ILE A 474 7.16 -31.11 -15.21
N ALA A 475 6.68 -30.96 -13.97
CA ALA A 475 7.11 -31.74 -12.81
C ALA A 475 6.84 -33.26 -12.94
N LYS A 476 5.90 -33.70 -13.80
CA LYS A 476 5.69 -35.13 -14.10
C LYS A 476 6.80 -35.75 -14.94
N VAL A 477 7.49 -34.93 -15.75
CA VAL A 477 8.52 -35.36 -16.70
C VAL A 477 9.93 -35.08 -16.16
N HIS A 478 10.11 -33.96 -15.46
CA HIS A 478 11.41 -33.50 -14.99
C HIS A 478 11.59 -33.68 -13.47
N ALA A 479 12.42 -34.64 -13.08
CA ALA A 479 12.79 -34.88 -11.68
C ALA A 479 13.53 -33.69 -11.03
N THR A 480 14.05 -32.75 -11.81
CA THR A 480 14.65 -31.49 -11.35
C THR A 480 13.62 -30.43 -10.93
N VAL A 481 12.35 -30.59 -11.33
CA VAL A 481 11.22 -29.69 -11.00
C VAL A 481 10.29 -30.35 -9.99
N LYS A 482 10.10 -31.67 -10.10
CA LYS A 482 9.36 -32.46 -9.11
C LYS A 482 9.89 -32.22 -7.71
N ASP A 483 8.99 -32.03 -6.74
CA ASP A 483 9.30 -31.78 -5.32
C ASP A 483 10.10 -30.47 -5.05
N HIS A 484 10.30 -29.63 -6.08
CA HIS A 484 11.05 -28.36 -6.03
C HIS A 484 10.20 -27.10 -6.40
N VAL A 485 8.87 -27.26 -6.41
CA VAL A 485 7.87 -26.24 -6.75
C VAL A 485 6.70 -26.31 -5.74
N PRO A 486 5.95 -25.22 -5.50
CA PRO A 486 4.89 -25.20 -4.48
C PRO A 486 3.70 -26.08 -4.90
N GLU A 487 3.24 -26.92 -3.97
CA GLU A 487 2.04 -27.73 -4.17
C GLU A 487 0.77 -26.87 -3.93
N LEU A 488 0.02 -26.59 -4.99
CA LEU A 488 -1.28 -25.93 -4.88
C LEU A 488 -2.35 -26.95 -4.43
N LEU A 489 -2.80 -26.85 -3.18
CA LEU A 489 -3.79 -27.76 -2.57
C LEU A 489 -5.22 -27.41 -3.00
N TRP A 490 -5.53 -26.12 -3.06
CA TRP A 490 -6.83 -25.60 -3.46
C TRP A 490 -6.72 -24.12 -3.84
N HIS A 491 -7.64 -23.62 -4.67
CA HIS A 491 -7.77 -22.18 -4.93
C HIS A 491 -9.21 -21.80 -5.26
N HIS A 492 -9.52 -20.51 -5.09
CA HIS A 492 -10.74 -19.90 -5.60
C HIS A 492 -10.44 -18.53 -6.23
N THR A 493 -11.23 -18.21 -7.25
CA THR A 493 -11.10 -17.01 -8.07
C THR A 493 -12.43 -16.28 -8.06
N PHE A 494 -12.44 -15.04 -7.57
CA PHE A 494 -13.66 -14.25 -7.42
C PHE A 494 -14.04 -13.59 -8.76
N THR A 495 -15.33 -13.32 -8.97
CA THR A 495 -15.85 -12.80 -10.25
C THR A 495 -15.77 -11.28 -10.38
N ASN A 496 -15.59 -10.54 -9.27
CA ASN A 496 -15.69 -9.08 -9.26
C ASN A 496 -14.40 -8.42 -9.75
N LEU A 497 -14.49 -7.78 -10.92
CA LEU A 497 -13.40 -7.01 -11.53
C LEU A 497 -13.33 -5.57 -10.99
N THR A 498 -12.13 -5.05 -10.80
CA THR A 498 -11.92 -3.61 -10.49
C THR A 498 -12.25 -2.71 -11.68
N SER A 499 -12.30 -3.22 -12.92
CA SER A 499 -12.70 -2.44 -14.09
C SER A 499 -14.17 -2.02 -14.07
N ALA A 500 -15.05 -2.77 -13.40
CA ALA A 500 -16.50 -2.56 -13.43
C ALA A 500 -16.91 -1.16 -12.97
N ILE A 501 -16.27 -0.60 -11.93
CA ILE A 501 -16.52 0.77 -11.48
C ILE A 501 -16.02 1.81 -12.51
N ARG A 502 -14.91 1.55 -13.20
CA ARG A 502 -14.34 2.46 -14.22
C ARG A 502 -15.20 2.47 -15.48
N GLU A 503 -15.74 1.32 -15.86
CA GLU A 503 -16.74 1.18 -16.92
C GLU A 503 -18.01 1.97 -16.59
N ALA A 504 -18.57 1.78 -15.38
CA ALA A 504 -19.75 2.50 -14.91
C ALA A 504 -19.55 4.03 -14.82
N LEU A 505 -18.33 4.48 -14.50
CA LEU A 505 -17.98 5.91 -14.43
C LEU A 505 -17.58 6.53 -15.78
N GLY A 506 -17.48 5.73 -16.85
CA GLY A 506 -17.02 6.20 -18.17
C GLY A 506 -15.54 6.59 -18.20
N VAL A 507 -14.71 6.03 -17.32
CA VAL A 507 -13.27 6.31 -17.25
C VAL A 507 -12.55 5.65 -18.45
N PRO A 508 -11.65 6.37 -19.15
CA PRO A 508 -10.88 5.79 -20.27
C PRO A 508 -10.03 4.59 -19.87
N ASP A 509 -9.91 3.63 -20.79
CA ASP A 509 -9.12 2.40 -20.68
C ASP A 509 -9.40 1.57 -19.40
N PRO A 510 -10.66 1.26 -19.08
CA PRO A 510 -11.04 0.74 -17.76
C PRO A 510 -10.50 -0.67 -17.47
N ILE A 511 -10.14 -1.44 -18.51
CA ILE A 511 -9.58 -2.79 -18.42
C ILE A 511 -8.05 -2.76 -18.13
N THR A 512 -7.37 -1.65 -18.42
CA THR A 512 -5.92 -1.51 -18.22
C THR A 512 -5.58 -1.53 -16.73
N GLY A 513 -4.76 -2.48 -16.29
CA GLY A 513 -4.49 -2.70 -14.87
C GLY A 513 -5.61 -3.39 -14.10
N SER A 514 -6.68 -3.86 -14.76
CA SER A 514 -7.83 -4.50 -14.10
C SER A 514 -7.42 -5.75 -13.33
N ARG A 515 -7.92 -5.88 -12.10
CA ARG A 515 -7.57 -6.94 -11.17
C ARG A 515 -8.77 -7.74 -10.72
N MET A 516 -8.47 -8.98 -10.35
CA MET A 516 -9.38 -9.98 -9.84
C MET A 516 -8.80 -10.54 -8.54
N LEU A 517 -9.64 -10.75 -7.53
CA LEU A 517 -9.22 -11.33 -6.25
C LEU A 517 -9.05 -12.85 -6.38
N TYR A 518 -8.03 -13.39 -5.73
CA TYR A 518 -7.72 -14.82 -5.63
C TYR A 518 -7.45 -15.20 -4.17
N ILE A 519 -7.76 -16.45 -3.84
CA ILE A 519 -7.26 -17.15 -2.64
C ILE A 519 -6.66 -18.50 -3.07
N LEU A 520 -5.41 -18.76 -2.73
CA LEU A 520 -4.69 -20.01 -3.02
C LEU A 520 -4.18 -20.62 -1.71
N ILE A 521 -4.24 -21.94 -1.58
CA ILE A 521 -3.84 -22.68 -0.37
C ILE A 521 -2.66 -23.60 -0.69
N PHE A 522 -1.61 -23.51 0.14
CA PHE A 522 -0.36 -24.25 -0.01
C PHE A 522 0.05 -24.90 1.33
N PRO A 523 0.88 -25.96 1.31
CA PRO A 523 1.62 -26.39 2.49
C PRO A 523 2.46 -25.24 3.06
N LYS A 524 2.64 -25.22 4.39
CA LYS A 524 3.51 -24.26 5.05
C LYS A 524 4.98 -24.64 4.83
N LEU A 525 5.70 -23.82 4.07
CA LEU A 525 7.14 -23.97 3.84
C LEU A 525 7.98 -23.13 4.84
N HIS A 526 9.30 -23.32 4.79
CA HIS A 526 10.27 -22.54 5.56
C HIS A 526 11.11 -21.65 4.65
N SER A 527 11.36 -20.41 5.09
CA SER A 527 12.21 -19.45 4.35
C SER A 527 13.64 -19.99 4.23
N ILE A 528 14.25 -19.88 3.05
CA ILE A 528 15.68 -20.19 2.85
C ILE A 528 16.59 -19.42 3.81
N THR A 529 16.14 -18.22 4.26
CA THR A 529 16.87 -17.39 5.24
C THR A 529 17.05 -18.05 6.61
N LYS A 530 16.50 -19.25 6.85
CA LYS A 530 16.73 -20.05 8.07
C LYS A 530 17.93 -21.00 7.96
N LEU A 531 18.45 -21.22 6.76
CA LEU A 531 19.55 -22.14 6.48
C LEU A 531 20.88 -21.38 6.39
N GLU A 532 21.96 -22.08 6.71
CA GLU A 532 23.33 -21.53 6.68
C GLU A 532 24.27 -22.48 5.94
N ASP A 533 25.45 -21.96 5.61
CA ASP A 533 26.60 -22.71 5.05
C ASP A 533 26.22 -23.72 3.95
N LYS A 534 26.42 -25.01 4.22
CA LYS A 534 26.19 -26.12 3.28
C LYS A 534 24.70 -26.37 3.00
N GLU A 535 23.82 -26.19 3.98
CA GLU A 535 22.39 -26.37 3.80
C GLU A 535 21.80 -25.25 2.94
N LEU A 536 22.26 -24.02 3.16
CA LEU A 536 21.93 -22.86 2.34
C LEU A 536 22.39 -23.07 0.89
N PHE A 537 23.63 -23.53 0.69
CA PHE A 537 24.15 -23.86 -0.64
C PHE A 537 23.30 -24.94 -1.34
N ASP A 538 23.04 -26.07 -0.67
CA ASP A 538 22.29 -27.19 -1.25
C ASP A 538 20.88 -26.78 -1.70
N VAL A 539 20.16 -26.02 -0.87
CA VAL A 539 18.80 -25.54 -1.18
C VAL A 539 18.81 -24.46 -2.27
N TRP A 540 19.80 -23.56 -2.26
CA TRP A 540 19.98 -22.55 -3.31
C TRP A 540 20.27 -23.19 -4.68
N VAL A 541 21.14 -24.20 -4.74
CA VAL A 541 21.43 -24.97 -5.96
C VAL A 541 20.19 -25.71 -6.46
N GLN A 542 19.41 -26.33 -5.58
CA GLN A 542 18.14 -26.98 -5.95
C GLN A 542 17.17 -25.99 -6.63
N CYS A 543 17.04 -24.77 -6.09
CA CYS A 543 16.19 -23.73 -6.69
C CYS A 543 16.66 -23.32 -8.09
N ILE A 544 17.97 -23.19 -8.33
CA ILE A 544 18.54 -22.89 -9.67
C ILE A 544 18.28 -24.03 -10.66
N ILE A 545 18.44 -25.28 -10.24
CA ILE A 545 18.24 -26.47 -11.09
C ILE A 545 16.77 -26.64 -11.49
N CYS A 546 15.84 -26.36 -10.57
CA CYS A 546 14.41 -26.28 -10.88
C CYS A 546 14.13 -25.14 -11.88
N HIS A 547 14.64 -23.93 -11.59
CA HIS A 547 14.44 -22.73 -12.40
C HIS A 547 14.95 -22.85 -13.85
N VAL A 548 16.16 -23.38 -14.10
CA VAL A 548 16.64 -23.59 -15.48
C VAL A 548 15.77 -24.57 -16.25
N THR A 549 15.28 -25.62 -15.58
CA THR A 549 14.42 -26.61 -16.24
C THR A 549 13.10 -25.96 -16.65
N LEU A 550 12.48 -25.20 -15.74
CA LEU A 550 11.25 -24.44 -16.02
C LEU A 550 11.45 -23.41 -17.14
N TRP A 551 12.58 -22.70 -17.16
CA TRP A 551 12.89 -21.72 -18.21
C TRP A 551 12.96 -22.36 -19.59
N LYS A 552 13.65 -23.51 -19.72
CA LYS A 552 13.74 -24.25 -20.99
C LYS A 552 12.37 -24.78 -21.45
N GLU A 553 11.53 -25.20 -20.52
CA GLU A 553 10.14 -25.62 -20.77
C GLU A 553 9.15 -24.43 -20.98
N GLY A 554 9.68 -23.21 -21.08
CA GLY A 554 8.93 -22.01 -21.42
C GLY A 554 8.14 -21.38 -20.28
N VAL A 555 8.53 -21.61 -19.02
CA VAL A 555 7.97 -20.94 -17.83
C VAL A 555 9.04 -20.01 -17.22
N PHE A 556 8.80 -18.70 -17.28
CA PHE A 556 9.76 -17.69 -16.84
C PHE A 556 9.33 -17.09 -15.49
N HIS A 557 10.16 -17.27 -14.45
CA HIS A 557 9.82 -16.89 -13.06
C HIS A 557 9.87 -15.36 -12.80
N ARG A 558 10.94 -14.67 -13.25
CA ARG A 558 11.13 -13.21 -13.24
C ARG A 558 11.17 -12.47 -11.89
N ASP A 559 10.74 -13.06 -10.78
CA ASP A 559 10.91 -12.50 -9.42
C ASP A 559 11.72 -13.43 -8.49
N VAL A 560 12.96 -13.73 -8.88
CA VAL A 560 13.90 -14.46 -8.01
C VAL A 560 14.26 -13.57 -6.81
N SER A 561 13.94 -14.03 -5.60
CA SER A 561 14.24 -13.31 -4.36
C SER A 561 14.40 -14.27 -3.15
N PRO A 562 15.05 -13.87 -2.05
CA PRO A 562 15.13 -14.68 -0.82
C PRO A 562 13.78 -14.88 -0.14
N GLY A 563 12.72 -14.14 -0.55
CA GLY A 563 11.35 -14.36 -0.07
C GLY A 563 10.60 -15.43 -0.84
N ASN A 564 11.14 -15.84 -2.00
CA ASN A 564 10.51 -16.76 -2.95
C ASN A 564 11.26 -18.10 -3.00
N MET A 565 12.50 -18.15 -2.52
CA MET A 565 13.20 -19.41 -2.21
C MET A 565 12.82 -19.92 -0.82
N MET A 566 12.33 -21.15 -0.77
CA MET A 566 11.80 -21.82 0.40
C MET A 566 12.38 -23.23 0.52
N TRP A 567 12.09 -23.93 1.62
CA TRP A 567 12.41 -25.34 1.78
C TRP A 567 11.39 -26.05 2.69
N TYR A 568 11.43 -27.38 2.65
CA TYR A 568 10.83 -28.28 3.63
C TYR A 568 11.73 -29.51 3.80
N GLU A 569 11.46 -30.34 4.81
CA GLU A 569 12.20 -31.58 5.04
C GLU A 569 11.32 -32.79 4.69
N ILE A 570 11.90 -33.79 4.03
CA ILE A 570 11.28 -35.10 3.81
C ILE A 570 12.32 -36.19 4.09
N ASP A 571 11.99 -37.15 4.96
CA ASP A 571 12.85 -38.28 5.34
C ASP A 571 14.30 -37.88 5.74
N GLY A 572 14.47 -36.75 6.46
CA GLY A 572 15.79 -36.24 6.86
C GLY A 572 16.55 -35.46 5.78
N LYS A 573 15.92 -35.18 4.63
CA LYS A 573 16.50 -34.45 3.51
C LYS A 573 15.83 -33.09 3.30
N LEU A 574 16.63 -32.03 3.20
CA LEU A 574 16.18 -30.69 2.83
C LEU A 574 15.86 -30.62 1.33
N MET A 575 14.62 -30.23 1.03
CA MET A 575 14.09 -30.02 -0.32
C MET A 575 13.85 -28.53 -0.55
N GLY A 576 14.63 -27.94 -1.45
CA GLY A 576 14.49 -26.54 -1.85
C GLY A 576 13.34 -26.34 -2.82
N VAL A 577 12.55 -25.29 -2.61
CA VAL A 577 11.35 -24.96 -3.39
C VAL A 577 11.45 -23.52 -3.89
N LEU A 578 11.37 -23.34 -5.21
CA LEU A 578 11.16 -22.02 -5.80
C LEU A 578 9.65 -21.75 -5.87
N ASN A 579 9.18 -20.76 -5.12
CA ASN A 579 7.80 -20.41 -4.85
C ASN A 579 7.42 -19.02 -5.40
N ASP A 580 6.12 -18.70 -5.42
CA ASP A 580 5.51 -17.42 -5.86
C ASP A 580 5.58 -17.17 -7.38
N TYR A 581 4.61 -17.72 -8.11
CA TYR A 581 4.54 -17.68 -9.57
C TYR A 581 3.60 -16.57 -10.10
N ASP A 582 3.20 -15.61 -9.28
CA ASP A 582 2.21 -14.59 -9.67
C ASP A 582 2.74 -13.49 -10.62
N LEU A 583 4.06 -13.37 -10.76
CA LEU A 583 4.75 -12.56 -11.77
C LEU A 583 5.34 -13.41 -12.91
N SER A 584 5.11 -14.73 -12.90
CA SER A 584 5.59 -15.61 -13.96
C SER A 584 4.84 -15.39 -15.27
N SER A 585 5.45 -15.82 -16.37
CA SER A 585 4.85 -15.77 -17.71
C SER A 585 5.26 -17.00 -18.51
N LEU A 586 4.45 -17.33 -19.50
CA LEU A 586 4.74 -18.41 -20.45
C LEU A 586 5.44 -17.84 -21.70
N ALA A 587 6.25 -18.66 -22.36
CA ALA A 587 6.99 -18.27 -23.57
C ALA A 587 6.08 -17.88 -24.77
N ASN A 588 4.82 -18.29 -24.74
CA ASN A 588 3.78 -17.97 -25.72
C ASN A 588 2.82 -16.85 -25.27
N ASP A 589 2.94 -16.33 -24.06
CA ASP A 589 2.21 -15.12 -23.67
C ASP A 589 2.68 -13.94 -24.54
N PRO A 590 1.84 -12.92 -24.78
CA PRO A 590 2.27 -11.67 -25.43
C PRO A 590 3.43 -10.97 -24.72
N GLY A 591 3.69 -11.37 -23.46
CA GLY A 591 4.69 -10.85 -22.56
C GLY A 591 4.29 -9.50 -21.97
N PRO A 592 4.62 -9.22 -20.70
CA PRO A 592 4.85 -7.85 -20.27
C PRO A 592 5.80 -7.18 -21.27
N ARG A 593 5.48 -5.97 -21.74
CA ARG A 593 6.35 -5.23 -22.66
C ARG A 593 7.52 -4.61 -21.89
N GLY A 594 8.39 -5.49 -21.40
CA GLY A 594 9.53 -5.20 -20.55
C GLY A 594 9.22 -5.29 -19.06
N ASN A 595 10.02 -4.60 -18.23
CA ASN A 595 9.91 -4.57 -16.77
C ASN A 595 8.72 -3.71 -16.30
N GLU A 596 7.49 -4.09 -16.65
CA GLU A 596 6.27 -3.51 -16.10
C GLU A 596 6.11 -3.91 -14.61
N ARG A 597 6.98 -3.34 -13.76
CA ARG A 597 7.12 -3.58 -12.31
C ARG A 597 7.37 -5.05 -11.88
N THR A 598 7.86 -5.90 -12.78
CA THR A 598 8.22 -7.29 -12.46
C THR A 598 9.60 -7.39 -11.81
N GLY A 599 9.66 -7.87 -10.56
CA GLY A 599 10.90 -8.21 -9.86
C GLY A 599 11.17 -7.36 -8.60
N THR A 600 11.96 -7.91 -7.67
CA THR A 600 12.40 -7.21 -6.46
C THR A 600 13.70 -6.43 -6.71
N VAL A 601 13.63 -5.09 -6.66
CA VAL A 601 14.73 -4.14 -7.01
C VAL A 601 16.13 -4.53 -6.49
N PRO A 602 16.37 -4.83 -5.20
CA PRO A 602 17.70 -5.26 -4.73
C PRO A 602 18.29 -6.48 -5.44
N PHE A 603 17.46 -7.38 -5.96
CA PHE A 603 17.88 -8.64 -6.59
C PHE A 603 17.89 -8.58 -8.12
N MET A 604 17.12 -7.68 -8.75
CA MET A 604 17.15 -7.45 -10.20
C MET A 604 18.57 -7.32 -10.74
N ALA A 605 18.83 -7.91 -11.91
CA ALA A 605 20.10 -7.81 -12.61
C ALA A 605 20.50 -6.36 -12.93
N LEU A 606 21.80 -6.06 -12.99
CA LEU A 606 22.34 -4.73 -13.29
C LEU A 606 21.80 -4.16 -14.61
N ASP A 607 21.73 -4.98 -15.67
CA ASP A 607 21.15 -4.60 -16.97
C ASP A 607 19.71 -4.03 -16.77
N LEU A 608 18.89 -4.70 -15.95
CA LEU A 608 17.47 -4.37 -15.71
C LEU A 608 17.26 -3.14 -14.80
N LEU A 609 18.27 -2.76 -14.02
CA LEU A 609 18.24 -1.58 -13.13
C LEU A 609 18.61 -0.26 -13.84
N THR A 610 19.03 -0.31 -15.10
CA THR A 610 19.22 0.89 -15.95
C THR A 610 17.89 1.59 -16.24
N GLU A 611 17.93 2.85 -16.71
CA GLU A 611 16.70 3.53 -17.15
C GLU A 611 16.00 2.80 -18.30
N GLU A 612 16.76 2.27 -19.27
CA GLU A 612 16.26 1.46 -20.39
C GLU A 612 15.58 0.18 -19.85
N GLY A 613 16.23 -0.47 -18.88
CA GLY A 613 15.67 -1.62 -18.16
C GLY A 613 14.36 -1.28 -17.44
N GLN A 614 14.30 -0.17 -16.71
CA GLN A 614 13.10 0.28 -15.98
C GLN A 614 11.98 0.80 -16.90
N ARG A 615 12.30 1.28 -18.12
CA ARG A 615 11.33 1.55 -19.19
C ARG A 615 10.88 0.29 -19.93
N GLY A 616 11.50 -0.86 -19.66
CA GLY A 616 11.16 -2.13 -20.29
C GLY A 616 11.76 -2.35 -21.68
N GLU A 617 12.77 -1.57 -22.06
CA GLU A 617 13.42 -1.63 -23.36
C GLU A 617 14.42 -2.80 -23.47
N ILE A 618 14.80 -3.40 -22.33
CA ILE A 618 15.70 -4.56 -22.24
C ILE A 618 14.88 -5.85 -22.10
N LYS A 619 15.09 -6.80 -23.02
CA LYS A 619 14.53 -8.15 -22.95
C LYS A 619 15.09 -8.89 -21.72
N HIS A 620 14.20 -9.45 -20.90
CA HIS A 620 14.57 -10.32 -19.78
C HIS A 620 15.10 -11.65 -20.32
N LEU A 621 16.29 -12.05 -19.86
CA LEU A 621 17.00 -13.27 -20.29
C LEU A 621 17.33 -14.14 -19.07
N TYR A 622 17.66 -15.43 -19.28
CA TYR A 622 17.89 -16.38 -18.17
C TYR A 622 19.01 -15.90 -17.26
N ARG A 623 20.08 -15.37 -17.85
CA ARG A 623 21.21 -14.77 -17.11
C ARG A 623 20.80 -13.69 -16.10
N HIS A 624 19.67 -13.00 -16.30
CA HIS A 624 19.21 -11.96 -15.37
C HIS A 624 18.62 -12.57 -14.10
N ASP A 625 17.85 -13.66 -14.22
CA ASP A 625 17.38 -14.43 -13.06
C ASP A 625 18.57 -15.14 -12.37
N LEU A 626 19.57 -15.63 -13.13
CA LEU A 626 20.78 -16.22 -12.55
C LEU A 626 21.62 -15.20 -11.76
N GLU A 627 21.80 -13.98 -12.28
CA GLU A 627 22.41 -12.87 -11.53
C GLU A 627 21.60 -12.59 -10.24
N SER A 628 20.26 -12.62 -10.31
CA SER A 628 19.41 -12.49 -9.13
C SER A 628 19.64 -13.57 -8.08
N PHE A 629 19.88 -14.83 -8.48
CA PHE A 629 20.26 -15.90 -7.53
C PHE A 629 21.58 -15.58 -6.80
N VAL A 630 22.60 -15.07 -7.49
CA VAL A 630 23.89 -14.67 -6.87
C VAL A 630 23.68 -13.51 -5.87
N TRP A 631 22.90 -12.50 -6.24
CA TRP A 631 22.52 -11.41 -5.32
C TRP A 631 21.73 -11.92 -4.11
N CYS A 632 20.87 -12.93 -4.28
CA CYS A 632 20.16 -13.55 -3.16
C CYS A 632 21.12 -14.26 -2.20
N LEU A 633 22.08 -15.04 -2.71
CA LEU A 633 23.05 -15.76 -1.88
C LEU A 633 23.85 -14.78 -1.02
N ALA A 634 24.45 -13.77 -1.66
CA ALA A 634 25.19 -12.72 -0.97
C ALA A 634 24.32 -11.98 0.07
N TRP A 635 23.06 -11.68 -0.26
CA TRP A 635 22.12 -11.02 0.65
C TRP A 635 21.74 -11.85 1.88
N ILE A 636 21.59 -13.17 1.72
CA ILE A 636 21.27 -14.07 2.83
C ILE A 636 22.48 -14.15 3.76
N SER A 637 23.63 -14.59 3.25
CA SER A 637 24.85 -14.78 4.02
C SER A 637 25.29 -13.51 4.75
N LEU A 638 25.22 -12.33 4.11
CA LEU A 638 25.66 -11.08 4.73
C LEU A 638 24.69 -10.46 5.73
N ARG A 639 23.42 -10.91 5.82
CA ARG A 639 22.38 -10.23 6.63
C ARG A 639 21.65 -11.12 7.63
N TYR A 640 21.81 -12.44 7.55
CA TYR A 640 21.14 -13.40 8.42
C TYR A 640 22.15 -14.29 9.13
N GLU A 641 21.94 -14.53 10.42
CA GLU A 641 22.75 -15.39 11.29
C GLU A 641 21.79 -16.23 12.17
N ASN A 642 21.97 -17.56 12.23
CA ASN A 642 21.08 -18.52 12.89
C ASN A 642 19.59 -18.33 12.54
N GLY A 643 19.32 -18.00 11.28
CA GLY A 643 17.98 -17.70 10.76
C GLY A 643 17.37 -16.35 11.20
N ALA A 644 18.05 -15.60 12.08
CA ALA A 644 17.66 -14.27 12.51
C ALA A 644 18.30 -13.21 11.62
N LEU A 645 17.58 -12.12 11.37
CA LEU A 645 18.13 -10.97 10.65
C LEU A 645 19.01 -10.14 11.60
N LEU A 646 20.24 -9.82 11.17
CA LEU A 646 21.22 -9.07 11.97
C LEU A 646 20.72 -7.65 12.41
N PRO A 647 21.33 -7.06 13.46
CA PRO A 647 21.10 -5.66 13.87
C PRO A 647 21.36 -4.64 12.75
N ALA A 648 20.63 -3.51 12.76
CA ALA A 648 20.67 -2.54 11.65
C ALA A 648 22.07 -1.94 11.43
N GLU A 649 22.84 -1.74 12.49
CA GLU A 649 24.20 -1.18 12.46
C GLU A 649 25.23 -2.12 11.83
N SER A 650 24.95 -3.43 11.78
CA SER A 650 25.83 -4.46 11.23
C SER A 650 25.34 -5.08 9.91
N ARG A 651 24.18 -4.67 9.38
CA ARG A 651 23.62 -5.18 8.12
C ARG A 651 24.15 -4.45 6.88
N PRO A 652 24.86 -5.14 5.97
CA PRO A 652 25.07 -4.66 4.62
C PRO A 652 23.75 -4.50 3.86
N PHE A 653 23.78 -3.69 2.79
CA PHE A 653 22.68 -3.49 1.83
C PHE A 653 21.34 -2.96 2.37
N ASP A 654 21.22 -2.61 3.65
CA ASP A 654 19.99 -2.05 4.22
C ASP A 654 19.46 -0.82 3.46
N GLU A 655 20.36 0.07 3.04
CA GLU A 655 20.02 1.22 2.20
C GLU A 655 19.36 0.80 0.88
N TRP A 656 19.86 -0.27 0.23
CA TRP A 656 19.46 -0.69 -1.11
C TRP A 656 17.99 -1.11 -1.18
N ALA A 657 17.44 -1.69 -0.10
CA ALA A 657 16.02 -2.01 0.02
C ALA A 657 15.10 -0.77 -0.01
N THR A 658 15.67 0.44 0.00
CA THR A 658 14.94 1.71 0.08
C THR A 658 15.32 2.73 -1.00
N LEU A 659 16.18 2.34 -1.96
CA LEU A 659 16.54 3.15 -3.12
C LEU A 659 15.57 2.90 -4.28
N ASP A 660 15.50 3.84 -5.23
CA ASP A 660 14.97 3.55 -6.56
C ASP A 660 15.88 2.57 -7.31
N ALA A 661 15.37 2.00 -8.40
CA ALA A 661 16.09 1.00 -9.18
C ALA A 661 17.42 1.49 -9.75
N VAL A 662 17.47 2.71 -10.31
CA VAL A 662 18.69 3.23 -10.95
C VAL A 662 19.77 3.49 -9.91
N THR A 663 19.42 4.13 -8.79
CA THR A 663 20.36 4.36 -7.69
C THR A 663 20.79 3.04 -7.01
N CYS A 664 19.90 2.05 -6.93
CA CYS A 664 20.25 0.69 -6.49
C CYS A 664 21.29 0.04 -7.43
N GLY A 665 21.07 0.12 -8.74
CA GLY A 665 22.00 -0.39 -9.76
C GLY A 665 23.40 0.21 -9.65
N VAL A 666 23.52 1.53 -9.45
CA VAL A 666 24.82 2.21 -9.23
C VAL A 666 25.54 1.68 -7.99
N LYS A 667 24.81 1.45 -6.88
CA LYS A 667 25.39 0.91 -5.64
C LYS A 667 25.81 -0.55 -5.79
N LYS A 668 25.01 -1.37 -6.49
CA LYS A 668 25.31 -2.77 -6.81
C LYS A 668 26.59 -2.89 -7.64
N TYR A 669 26.67 -2.13 -8.73
CA TYR A 669 27.85 -2.09 -9.61
C TYR A 669 29.13 -1.70 -8.85
N TYR A 670 29.05 -0.70 -7.97
CA TYR A 670 30.20 -0.31 -7.14
C TYR A 670 30.64 -1.42 -6.18
N PHE A 671 29.68 -2.12 -5.55
CA PHE A 671 29.98 -3.22 -4.63
C PHE A 671 30.61 -4.42 -5.35
N GLN A 672 30.06 -4.81 -6.50
CA GLN A 672 30.57 -5.89 -7.34
C GLN A 672 32.05 -5.67 -7.71
N GLY A 673 32.38 -4.48 -8.22
CA GLY A 673 33.77 -4.12 -8.54
C GLY A 673 34.69 -3.84 -7.32
N HIS A 674 34.18 -3.90 -6.08
CA HIS A 674 34.95 -3.64 -4.85
C HIS A 674 34.58 -4.61 -3.71
N LEU A 675 34.40 -5.89 -4.04
CA LEU A 675 34.09 -6.96 -3.09
C LEU A 675 35.06 -6.98 -1.90
N LYS A 676 34.54 -6.54 -0.74
CA LYS A 676 35.23 -6.63 0.54
C LYS A 676 34.28 -7.26 1.54
N ALA A 677 34.67 -8.42 2.07
CA ALA A 677 33.98 -9.01 3.21
C ALA A 677 33.89 -7.96 4.34
N PRO A 678 32.71 -7.75 4.94
CA PRO A 678 32.61 -6.97 6.17
C PRO A 678 33.53 -7.59 7.23
N LYS A 679 34.22 -6.75 8.01
CA LYS A 679 35.25 -7.18 8.99
C LYS A 679 34.73 -8.03 10.17
N SER A 680 33.47 -8.46 10.13
CA SER A 680 32.73 -9.14 11.18
C SER A 680 31.75 -10.19 10.64
N SER A 681 31.96 -10.70 9.42
CA SER A 681 31.06 -11.69 8.83
C SER A 681 31.23 -13.06 9.51
N HIS A 682 30.14 -13.57 10.07
CA HIS A 682 29.91 -14.93 10.55
C HIS A 682 29.84 -15.99 9.44
N ILE A 683 29.91 -15.56 8.17
CA ILE A 683 29.80 -16.39 6.95
C ILE A 683 30.95 -17.40 6.88
N ASP A 684 30.63 -18.65 6.53
CA ASP A 684 31.62 -19.66 6.15
C ASP A 684 32.59 -19.16 5.05
N PRO A 685 33.92 -19.32 5.24
CA PRO A 685 34.91 -18.84 4.27
C PRO A 685 34.75 -19.41 2.85
N LEU A 686 34.29 -20.65 2.69
CA LEU A 686 34.14 -21.29 1.38
C LEU A 686 32.89 -20.77 0.66
N LEU A 687 31.80 -20.53 1.38
CA LEU A 687 30.62 -19.85 0.86
C LEU A 687 30.92 -18.40 0.46
N TRP A 688 31.78 -17.69 1.20
CA TRP A 688 32.25 -16.37 0.79
C TRP A 688 33.11 -16.42 -0.49
N CYS A 689 34.03 -17.39 -0.61
CA CYS A 689 34.81 -17.59 -1.84
C CYS A 689 33.90 -17.87 -3.04
N LEU A 690 32.88 -18.72 -2.89
CA LEU A 690 31.87 -18.96 -3.94
C LEU A 690 31.18 -17.65 -4.37
N ILE A 691 30.76 -16.81 -3.42
CA ILE A 691 30.11 -15.53 -3.73
C ILE A 691 31.03 -14.62 -4.56
N VAL A 692 32.33 -14.55 -4.21
CA VAL A 692 33.32 -13.75 -4.96
C VAL A 692 33.52 -14.31 -6.37
N GLU A 693 33.76 -15.62 -6.50
CA GLU A 693 33.90 -16.30 -7.80
C GLU A 693 32.68 -16.08 -8.71
N CYS A 694 31.46 -16.13 -8.14
CA CYS A 694 30.23 -15.87 -8.87
C CYS A 694 30.16 -14.44 -9.42
N PHE A 695 30.58 -13.43 -8.67
CA PHE A 695 30.62 -12.04 -9.13
C PHE A 695 31.72 -11.79 -10.17
N ASP A 696 32.91 -12.39 -10.01
CA ASP A 696 33.99 -12.31 -11.00
C ASP A 696 33.56 -12.89 -12.37
N LEU A 697 32.76 -13.97 -12.36
CA LEU A 697 32.15 -14.53 -13.56
C LEU A 697 31.13 -13.58 -14.21
N LEU A 698 30.28 -12.93 -13.41
CA LEU A 698 29.28 -11.95 -13.88
C LEU A 698 29.95 -10.70 -14.51
N ASP A 699 31.02 -10.18 -13.90
CA ASP A 699 31.81 -9.08 -14.44
C ASP A 699 32.51 -9.47 -15.73
N THR A 700 33.14 -10.66 -15.76
CA THR A 700 33.84 -11.18 -16.94
C THR A 700 32.87 -11.38 -18.12
N ASP A 701 31.67 -11.89 -17.86
CA ASP A 701 30.62 -12.04 -18.88
C ASP A 701 30.19 -10.67 -19.43
N THR A 702 29.84 -9.75 -18.53
CA THR A 702 29.39 -8.39 -18.87
C THR A 702 30.43 -7.62 -19.70
N PHE A 703 31.71 -7.71 -19.32
CA PHE A 703 32.82 -7.14 -20.10
C PHE A 703 32.92 -7.76 -21.50
N ASN A 704 32.80 -9.08 -21.62
CA ASN A 704 32.85 -9.77 -22.90
C ASN A 704 31.66 -9.40 -23.80
N ARG A 705 30.44 -9.31 -23.25
CA ARG A 705 29.24 -8.83 -23.96
C ARG A 705 29.43 -7.41 -24.49
N HIS A 706 29.88 -6.47 -23.65
CA HIS A 706 30.14 -5.09 -24.07
C HIS A 706 31.20 -5.02 -25.19
N LYS A 707 32.28 -5.81 -25.07
CA LYS A 707 33.33 -5.93 -26.10
C LYS A 707 32.81 -6.51 -27.42
N GLN A 708 31.84 -7.43 -27.39
CA GLN A 708 31.17 -7.94 -28.60
C GLN A 708 30.26 -6.87 -29.23
N LEU A 709 29.45 -6.17 -28.44
CA LEU A 709 28.59 -5.07 -28.91
C LEU A 709 29.41 -3.94 -29.58
N LEU A 710 30.52 -3.53 -28.97
CA LEU A 710 31.43 -2.55 -29.58
C LEU A 710 32.06 -3.06 -30.90
N ARG A 711 32.17 -4.37 -31.11
CA ARG A 711 32.66 -4.96 -32.37
C ARG A 711 31.57 -4.95 -33.45
N SER A 712 30.32 -5.31 -33.14
CA SER A 712 29.22 -5.29 -34.12
C SER A 712 28.88 -3.87 -34.57
N ILE A 713 28.85 -2.90 -33.64
CA ILE A 713 28.71 -1.46 -33.93
C ILE A 713 29.82 -1.00 -34.90
N LYS A 714 31.08 -1.35 -34.63
CA LYS A 714 32.22 -1.02 -35.53
C LYS A 714 32.11 -1.65 -36.92
N ARG A 715 31.41 -2.80 -37.05
CA ARG A 715 31.18 -3.50 -38.32
C ARG A 715 29.94 -3.00 -39.07
N ARG A 716 29.11 -2.12 -38.47
CA ARG A 716 27.79 -1.73 -38.98
C ARG A 716 26.82 -2.91 -39.16
N GLU A 717 27.06 -4.00 -38.43
CA GLU A 717 26.11 -5.09 -38.30
C GLU A 717 24.91 -4.54 -37.50
N LYS A 718 23.67 -4.79 -37.93
CA LYS A 718 22.50 -4.49 -37.08
C LYS A 718 22.68 -5.28 -35.78
N PRO A 719 22.50 -4.69 -34.59
CA PRO A 719 22.43 -5.46 -33.36
C PRO A 719 21.25 -6.42 -33.49
N THR A 720 21.56 -7.70 -33.70
CA THR A 720 20.59 -8.77 -33.62
C THR A 720 20.10 -8.83 -32.18
N ASN A 721 18.78 -8.81 -32.00
CA ASN A 721 18.16 -9.01 -30.70
C ASN A 721 18.27 -10.51 -30.36
N THR A 722 19.49 -10.96 -30.05
CA THR A 722 19.84 -12.37 -29.89
C THR A 722 19.09 -12.95 -28.73
N GLU A 723 18.24 -13.92 -29.05
CA GLU A 723 17.66 -14.81 -28.06
C GLU A 723 18.78 -15.66 -27.46
N GLU A 724 18.76 -15.82 -26.15
CA GLU A 724 19.70 -16.68 -25.43
C GLU A 724 19.31 -18.13 -25.73
N THR A 725 20.17 -18.88 -26.41
CA THR A 725 19.88 -20.27 -26.77
C THR A 725 20.09 -21.18 -25.56
N GLU A 726 19.51 -22.38 -25.57
CA GLU A 726 19.79 -23.36 -24.51
C GLU A 726 21.29 -23.65 -24.34
N SER A 727 22.06 -23.62 -25.44
CA SER A 727 23.51 -23.81 -25.39
C SER A 727 24.23 -22.64 -24.70
N ASP A 728 23.71 -21.41 -24.80
CA ASP A 728 24.25 -20.25 -24.09
C ASP A 728 23.96 -20.37 -22.59
N ILE A 729 22.73 -20.77 -22.24
CA ILE A 729 22.29 -21.03 -20.85
C ILE A 729 23.17 -22.11 -20.20
N ASP A 730 23.31 -23.27 -20.86
CA ASP A 730 24.09 -24.39 -20.33
C ASP A 730 25.59 -24.02 -20.22
N SER A 731 26.14 -23.35 -21.24
CA SER A 731 27.53 -22.88 -21.20
C SER A 731 27.77 -21.82 -20.12
N PHE A 732 26.76 -21.02 -19.75
CA PHE A 732 26.89 -20.06 -18.66
C PHE A 732 26.80 -20.75 -17.30
N LEU A 733 25.80 -21.62 -17.10
CA LEU A 733 25.66 -22.39 -15.86
C LEU A 733 26.86 -23.30 -15.58
N GLN A 734 27.46 -23.89 -16.61
CA GLN A 734 28.64 -24.73 -16.42
C GLN A 734 29.84 -23.94 -15.88
N ARG A 735 30.02 -22.67 -16.31
CA ARG A 735 31.09 -21.79 -15.77
C ARG A 735 30.98 -21.58 -14.25
N PHE A 736 29.77 -21.54 -13.69
CA PHE A 736 29.56 -21.47 -12.23
C PHE A 736 29.81 -22.81 -11.53
N LYS A 737 29.42 -23.93 -12.16
CA LYS A 737 29.62 -25.29 -11.60
C LYS A 737 31.09 -25.72 -11.57
N ASP A 738 31.90 -25.16 -12.47
CA ASP A 738 33.33 -25.48 -12.61
C ASP A 738 34.23 -24.68 -11.64
N THR A 739 33.69 -23.77 -10.81
CA THR A 739 34.53 -23.01 -9.87
C THR A 739 34.96 -23.87 -8.68
N GLU A 740 36.16 -23.60 -8.14
CA GLU A 740 36.75 -24.42 -7.07
C GLU A 740 35.85 -24.46 -5.83
N SER A 741 35.25 -23.32 -5.44
CA SER A 741 34.36 -23.26 -4.28
C SER A 741 33.03 -23.98 -4.53
N TRP A 742 32.47 -23.94 -5.75
CA TRP A 742 31.27 -24.71 -6.09
C TRP A 742 31.54 -26.21 -6.00
N VAL A 743 32.65 -26.69 -6.56
CA VAL A 743 33.04 -28.11 -6.53
C VAL A 743 33.30 -28.59 -5.10
N ALA A 744 34.00 -27.78 -4.30
CA ALA A 744 34.27 -28.07 -2.90
C ALA A 744 32.98 -28.16 -2.07
N LEU A 745 32.07 -27.18 -2.20
CA LEU A 745 30.76 -27.21 -1.53
C LEU A 745 29.90 -28.38 -2.01
N SER A 746 29.91 -28.72 -3.30
CA SER A 746 29.11 -29.82 -3.86
C SER A 746 29.57 -31.22 -3.43
N THR A 747 30.79 -31.35 -2.89
CA THR A 747 31.37 -32.63 -2.50
C THR A 747 31.05 -32.96 -1.04
N PRO A 748 30.48 -34.13 -0.70
CA PRO A 748 30.25 -34.49 0.70
C PRO A 748 31.58 -34.61 1.46
N PRO A 749 31.62 -34.24 2.76
CA PRO A 749 32.82 -34.42 3.57
C PRO A 749 33.21 -35.91 3.58
N ARG A 750 34.51 -36.19 3.39
CA ARG A 750 35.02 -37.56 3.47
C ARG A 750 34.74 -38.09 4.87
N GLU A 751 34.06 -39.24 4.95
CA GLU A 751 33.97 -39.99 6.20
C GLU A 751 35.38 -40.23 6.76
N PRO A 752 35.59 -40.09 8.08
CA PRO A 752 36.86 -40.44 8.69
C PRO A 752 37.12 -41.92 8.40
N SER A 753 38.28 -42.22 7.79
CA SER A 753 38.66 -43.59 7.51
C SER A 753 38.73 -44.40 8.82
N PRO A 754 38.23 -45.65 8.84
CA PRO A 754 37.99 -46.42 10.07
C PRO A 754 39.27 -46.80 10.83
#